data_AF-A0AAJ0DD29-F1
#
_entry.id   AF-A0AAJ0DD29-F1
#
_cell.length_a   1.000
_cell.length_b   1.000
_cell.length_c   1.000
_cell.angle_alpha   90.00
_cell.angle_beta   90.00
_cell.angle_gamma   90.00
#
_symmetry.space_group_name_H-M   'P 1'
#
loop_
_entity.id
_entity.type
_entity.pdbx_description
1 polymer ?
#
loop_
_entity_poly.entity_id
_entity_poly.type
_entity_poly.pdbx_seq_one_letter_code
_entity_poly.pdbx_strand_id
1 'polypeptide(L)'
;MSSFRKRFNFGGSTRTPKGIAQSSSAQNASQTSLAQPAPTAHPTTNGISTPSEQRTLSTTPSAASVPTLNNSTPPPNSTPPAAAPAAPSAMNPNGRPPSYSANLGAPQPNAGRPTSPMPPPINTGGGYASHPPANQMYGAPPPGYPMQQQQQQQQAPHQGYGYPVPNQQFGQQRMAEVEGNQRNRAQLIVGIDFGTTFSGVAFAFATNTEAKEDIIVEWPGTGTQTKQKIPTVLYYDQHQQVVGWGPDIADALAPTGYPKPGVQKVEWFKLQLMMSGNTYIDPINLPPLPPGKSEVDVAADYLFKLRQAMRNQLQKTLGEVFNREERNIRYFLTVPAIWNEAGKAATRAAAIQAGFLRDENDNRLTLITEPEAAAMFCAKTGLLNLKVHDAILIVDCGGGTVDLIAYEVEEEQPFTVAECTAGSGDSCGSTALNRNFSNILRAKIRKMKLPDGSKTAGKVYAKCIMDFENRIKADFRNNGQKWAVDVGIEAEFPEAGIEEGYMTFTNEEILQCFEPVVNRILELVRNQIIAIQAQNRLLQNVLVVGGFGASEYLFQQIKLHVPPQFQNKVVRPMDSVAAIVKGAVTAGITERVVTSRVARRHYLMATLQPFKEGHHPEQYRVPSLDGKDRCKYTRQIFVQKGQRVKIGEPVKVSFFRQVAPGATLMYEDVLYACDDDVCPEYTKDPRIKEIVTLTSDLSRKNLEKDFERMDTPQGTFYRVYFDIYLTLDGSEFNAELVCQGEVMGRCSARFR
;
A
#
# COMPACT_ATOMS: atom_id res chain seq x y z
N MET A 1 -30.85 20.60 29.14
CA MET A 1 -31.75 20.96 30.27
C MET A 1 -32.80 19.86 30.45
N SER A 2 -33.59 19.89 31.53
CA SER A 2 -34.58 18.89 32.00
C SER A 2 -35.07 17.83 30.99
N SER A 3 -34.96 16.52 31.23
CA SER A 3 -35.46 15.73 32.38
C SER A 3 -36.98 15.51 32.37
N PHE A 4 -37.38 14.24 32.21
CA PHE A 4 -38.49 13.68 32.99
C PHE A 4 -38.21 12.21 33.34
N ARG A 5 -38.31 11.87 34.62
CA ARG A 5 -38.28 10.48 35.13
C ARG A 5 -39.70 10.01 35.45
N LYS A 6 -39.97 8.72 35.30
CA LYS A 6 -40.94 8.01 36.16
C LYS A 6 -40.28 6.78 36.77
N ARG A 7 -40.54 6.56 38.06
CA ARG A 7 -40.19 5.34 38.82
C ARG A 7 -41.46 4.50 38.97
N PHE A 8 -41.29 3.19 39.06
CA PHE A 8 -42.17 2.32 39.84
C PHE A 8 -41.30 1.39 40.68
N ASN A 9 -41.74 1.09 41.91
CA ASN A 9 -41.08 0.16 42.82
C ASN A 9 -42.03 -0.21 43.97
N PHE A 10 -42.17 -1.50 44.29
CA PHE A 10 -42.19 -2.12 45.64
C PHE A 10 -42.98 -3.45 45.68
N GLY A 11 -42.55 -4.34 46.58
CA GLY A 11 -43.18 -5.64 46.87
C GLY A 11 -42.51 -6.83 46.15
N GLY A 12 -41.85 -7.79 46.81
CA GLY A 12 -41.42 -7.85 48.21
C GLY A 12 -42.00 -9.02 49.01
N SER A 13 -41.22 -10.10 49.19
CA SER A 13 -41.42 -11.12 50.22
C SER A 13 -40.10 -11.87 50.50
N THR A 14 -40.01 -12.57 51.64
CA THR A 14 -38.78 -13.17 52.17
C THR A 14 -38.94 -14.65 52.51
N ARG A 15 -37.83 -15.41 52.52
CA ARG A 15 -37.53 -16.45 53.53
C ARG A 15 -36.13 -17.06 53.36
N THR A 16 -35.39 -17.11 54.46
CA THR A 16 -34.31 -18.08 54.72
C THR A 16 -34.80 -19.07 55.80
N PRO A 17 -34.08 -20.19 56.01
CA PRO A 17 -33.52 -20.35 57.36
C PRO A 17 -32.12 -21.02 57.42
N LYS A 18 -31.46 -20.76 58.56
CA LYS A 18 -30.53 -21.58 59.39
C LYS A 18 -30.08 -22.96 58.84
N GLY A 19 -28.83 -23.41 58.99
CA GLY A 19 -27.67 -22.89 59.74
C GLY A 19 -27.42 -23.61 61.07
N ILE A 20 -26.32 -24.39 61.15
CA ILE A 20 -25.81 -25.12 62.33
C ILE A 20 -24.26 -25.01 62.36
N ALA A 21 -23.66 -25.02 63.55
CA ALA A 21 -22.20 -24.97 63.80
C ALA A 21 -21.72 -26.33 64.40
N GLN A 22 -20.50 -26.58 64.91
CA GLN A 22 -19.41 -25.75 65.43
C GLN A 22 -18.12 -26.59 65.62
N SER A 23 -17.08 -26.00 66.24
CA SER A 23 -15.90 -26.65 66.87
C SER A 23 -14.71 -27.08 65.96
N SER A 24 -13.45 -27.07 66.41
CA SER A 24 -12.66 -26.03 67.13
C SER A 24 -11.19 -26.44 67.30
N SER A 25 -10.32 -25.48 67.64
CA SER A 25 -8.92 -25.62 68.13
C SER A 25 -7.83 -25.99 67.11
N ALA A 26 -6.58 -25.54 67.23
CA ALA A 26 -6.03 -24.34 67.91
C ALA A 26 -4.58 -24.05 67.46
N GLN A 27 -4.21 -22.76 67.42
CA GLN A 27 -2.87 -22.15 67.70
C GLN A 27 -1.61 -22.68 66.94
N ASN A 28 -0.56 -21.90 66.66
CA ASN A 28 -0.10 -20.66 67.32
C ASN A 28 0.73 -19.74 66.38
N ALA A 29 0.91 -18.46 66.78
CA ALA A 29 2.07 -17.54 66.62
C ALA A 29 3.04 -17.60 65.39
N SER A 30 3.61 -16.50 64.85
CA SER A 30 3.51 -15.04 65.13
C SER A 30 4.35 -14.19 64.13
N GLN A 31 3.94 -12.94 63.85
CA GLN A 31 4.72 -11.66 63.70
C GLN A 31 6.07 -11.61 62.89
N THR A 32 6.49 -10.56 62.16
CA THR A 32 5.99 -9.17 61.96
C THR A 32 6.55 -8.49 60.68
N SER A 33 5.70 -7.70 60.00
CA SER A 33 5.90 -6.40 59.28
C SER A 33 7.26 -5.82 58.80
N LEU A 34 7.21 -5.18 57.60
CA LEU A 34 7.91 -3.92 57.15
C LEU A 34 9.43 -3.99 56.81
N ALA A 35 10.03 -3.19 55.89
CA ALA A 35 9.55 -2.19 54.90
C ALA A 35 10.53 -2.04 53.69
N GLN A 36 10.23 -1.16 52.71
CA GLN A 36 11.15 -0.69 51.65
C GLN A 36 12.20 0.32 52.17
N PRO A 37 13.28 0.60 51.41
CA PRO A 37 13.41 1.96 50.82
C PRO A 37 14.08 2.01 49.42
N ALA A 38 14.28 3.23 48.89
CA ALA A 38 14.97 3.55 47.61
C ALA A 38 15.99 4.72 47.82
N PRO A 39 16.52 5.48 46.81
CA PRO A 39 17.99 5.53 46.60
C PRO A 39 18.65 6.95 46.58
N THR A 40 19.99 7.04 46.67
CA THR A 40 20.76 8.29 46.45
C THR A 40 22.23 8.14 45.97
N ALA A 41 22.57 8.90 44.91
CA ALA A 41 23.78 9.73 44.67
C ALA A 41 25.24 9.16 44.54
N HIS A 42 26.05 9.92 43.77
CA HIS A 42 27.51 9.76 43.52
C HIS A 42 28.38 10.47 44.59
N PRO A 43 29.72 10.31 44.58
CA PRO A 43 30.57 11.30 43.88
C PRO A 43 31.77 10.72 43.07
N THR A 44 32.58 11.61 42.48
CA THR A 44 33.69 11.33 41.53
C THR A 44 35.09 11.65 42.10
N THR A 45 36.14 10.95 41.64
CA THR A 45 37.55 11.41 41.70
C THR A 45 38.40 10.88 40.54
N ASN A 46 39.51 11.58 40.24
CA ASN A 46 40.42 11.30 39.11
C ASN A 46 41.60 10.40 39.51
N GLY A 47 42.24 9.74 38.52
CA GLY A 47 43.54 9.06 38.71
C GLY A 47 44.22 8.69 37.39
N ILE A 48 45.47 9.14 37.19
CA ILE A 48 46.27 8.95 35.96
C ILE A 48 47.42 7.97 36.27
N SER A 49 47.62 6.92 35.46
CA SER A 49 48.93 6.57 34.85
C SER A 49 48.94 5.23 34.09
N THR A 50 49.69 5.25 32.98
CA THR A 50 50.31 4.10 32.28
C THR A 50 51.78 3.94 32.79
N PRO A 51 52.59 2.90 32.47
CA PRO A 51 52.46 1.97 31.34
C PRO A 51 52.91 0.49 31.55
N SER A 52 52.77 -0.29 30.46
CA SER A 52 53.61 -1.42 29.99
C SER A 52 54.50 -2.25 30.93
N GLU A 53 54.43 -3.58 30.79
CA GLU A 53 55.61 -4.38 30.39
C GLU A 53 55.25 -5.71 29.71
N GLN A 54 56.24 -6.40 29.11
CA GLN A 54 56.10 -7.69 28.40
C GLN A 54 57.07 -8.72 28.98
N ARG A 55 56.67 -10.01 29.09
CA ARG A 55 57.45 -11.20 28.63
C ARG A 55 56.83 -12.58 29.02
N THR A 56 56.72 -13.44 28.01
CA THR A 56 57.23 -14.84 27.91
C THR A 56 58.02 -15.44 29.10
N LEU A 57 58.07 -16.77 29.39
CA LEU A 57 57.85 -17.98 28.55
C LEU A 57 57.80 -19.29 29.40
N SER A 58 57.12 -20.35 28.90
CA SER A 58 57.37 -21.82 29.12
C SER A 58 57.36 -22.43 30.54
N THR A 59 56.78 -23.63 30.77
CA THR A 59 57.38 -24.94 30.39
C THR A 59 56.40 -26.15 30.49
N THR A 60 56.78 -27.28 29.87
CA THR A 60 56.11 -28.61 29.81
C THR A 60 57.07 -29.71 30.34
N PRO A 61 56.71 -31.03 30.53
CA PRO A 61 56.77 -32.02 29.42
C PRO A 61 56.00 -33.38 29.55
N SER A 62 55.90 -34.14 28.42
CA SER A 62 55.88 -35.64 28.20
C SER A 62 54.95 -36.00 27.01
N ALA A 63 55.27 -36.69 25.90
CA ALA A 63 56.15 -37.85 25.53
C ALA A 63 55.49 -39.25 25.77
N ALA A 64 55.47 -40.27 24.88
CA ALA A 64 55.78 -40.49 23.44
C ALA A 64 55.06 -41.82 22.96
N SER A 65 55.19 -42.50 21.80
CA SER A 65 56.03 -42.46 20.56
C SER A 65 55.29 -43.08 19.31
N VAL A 66 55.94 -43.84 18.40
CA VAL A 66 55.41 -44.44 17.13
C VAL A 66 56.14 -45.78 16.76
N PRO A 67 55.73 -46.58 15.73
CA PRO A 67 56.53 -46.61 14.46
C PRO A 67 55.82 -46.92 13.10
N THR A 68 56.42 -46.37 12.02
CA THR A 68 56.49 -46.61 10.54
C THR A 68 55.92 -47.90 9.85
N LEU A 69 55.54 -47.99 8.53
CA LEU A 69 56.28 -47.72 7.25
C LEU A 69 55.41 -47.92 5.93
N ASN A 70 55.91 -47.45 4.76
CA ASN A 70 55.43 -47.36 3.34
C ASN A 70 54.54 -48.44 2.64
N ASN A 71 53.73 -48.03 1.61
CA ASN A 71 53.93 -48.46 0.18
C ASN A 71 53.21 -47.65 -0.97
N SER A 72 53.91 -47.50 -2.11
CA SER A 72 53.50 -47.46 -3.57
C SER A 72 52.33 -46.64 -4.22
N THR A 73 52.72 -45.60 -5.00
CA THR A 73 52.27 -45.19 -6.39
C THR A 73 50.87 -44.57 -6.75
N PRO A 74 50.74 -43.80 -7.88
CA PRO A 74 49.58 -42.91 -8.18
C PRO A 74 48.80 -43.17 -9.51
N PRO A 75 47.68 -42.45 -9.78
CA PRO A 75 47.01 -42.35 -11.09
C PRO A 75 47.39 -41.08 -11.93
N PRO A 76 47.11 -41.02 -13.25
CA PRO A 76 47.68 -40.01 -14.17
C PRO A 76 46.71 -38.94 -14.75
N ASN A 77 47.28 -37.95 -15.44
CA ASN A 77 46.57 -36.98 -16.31
C ASN A 77 46.07 -37.60 -17.64
N SER A 78 44.96 -37.09 -18.19
CA SER A 78 44.84 -36.72 -19.63
C SER A 78 43.51 -35.99 -19.94
N THR A 79 43.47 -35.29 -21.08
CA THR A 79 42.43 -34.35 -21.53
C THR A 79 41.36 -34.98 -22.45
N PRO A 80 40.21 -34.30 -22.71
CA PRO A 80 39.06 -34.88 -23.43
C PRO A 80 39.10 -34.68 -24.96
N PRO A 81 38.28 -35.41 -25.73
CA PRO A 81 37.92 -35.06 -27.10
C PRO A 81 36.76 -34.05 -27.15
N ALA A 82 36.74 -33.20 -28.18
CA ALA A 82 35.65 -32.27 -28.48
C ALA A 82 34.97 -32.63 -29.80
N ALA A 83 33.70 -32.23 -29.96
CA ALA A 83 33.02 -32.14 -31.25
C ALA A 83 32.07 -30.92 -31.23
N ALA A 84 31.95 -30.24 -32.37
CA ALA A 84 31.33 -28.91 -32.50
C ALA A 84 30.07 -28.96 -33.42
N PRO A 85 29.40 -27.83 -33.74
CA PRO A 85 27.95 -27.83 -33.96
C PRO A 85 27.50 -27.88 -35.43
N ALA A 86 26.18 -28.07 -35.62
CA ALA A 86 25.49 -27.85 -36.89
C ALA A 86 24.17 -27.06 -36.68
N ALA A 87 23.77 -26.31 -37.69
CA ALA A 87 22.53 -25.54 -37.78
C ALA A 87 22.06 -25.51 -39.26
N PRO A 88 21.01 -24.77 -39.63
CA PRO A 88 19.60 -25.03 -39.31
C PRO A 88 18.80 -25.48 -40.56
N SER A 89 17.51 -25.78 -40.41
CA SER A 89 16.57 -25.99 -41.54
C SER A 89 15.13 -25.65 -41.13
N ALA A 90 14.23 -25.47 -42.09
CA ALA A 90 13.03 -24.61 -41.94
C ALA A 90 11.68 -25.27 -42.31
N MET A 91 10.58 -24.65 -41.83
CA MET A 91 9.19 -24.70 -42.37
C MET A 91 8.45 -26.06 -42.37
N ASN A 92 7.12 -26.16 -42.21
CA ASN A 92 6.10 -25.25 -41.63
C ASN A 92 4.92 -26.11 -41.01
N PRO A 93 3.58 -25.85 -41.11
CA PRO A 93 2.74 -25.89 -39.91
C PRO A 93 1.62 -26.99 -39.89
N ASN A 94 0.76 -26.87 -38.86
CA ASN A 94 -0.53 -27.55 -38.58
C ASN A 94 -0.46 -28.85 -37.76
N GLY A 95 -1.00 -28.78 -36.54
CA GLY A 95 -1.18 -29.92 -35.62
C GLY A 95 -1.91 -29.51 -34.34
N ARG A 96 -3.23 -29.29 -34.41
CA ARG A 96 -4.06 -28.87 -33.27
C ARG A 96 -4.76 -30.09 -32.64
N PRO A 97 -4.60 -30.36 -31.33
CA PRO A 97 -5.30 -31.47 -30.67
C PRO A 97 -6.80 -31.17 -30.47
N PRO A 98 -7.67 -32.21 -30.37
CA PRO A 98 -9.12 -32.04 -30.34
C PRO A 98 -9.68 -31.67 -28.96
N SER A 99 -10.70 -30.82 -28.94
CA SER A 99 -11.49 -30.49 -27.74
C SER A 99 -12.81 -31.26 -27.72
N TYR A 100 -13.12 -31.91 -26.59
CA TYR A 100 -14.42 -32.56 -26.37
C TYR A 100 -15.55 -31.53 -26.31
N SER A 101 -16.68 -31.84 -26.93
CA SER A 101 -17.92 -31.05 -26.88
C SER A 101 -18.91 -31.65 -25.88
N ALA A 102 -19.32 -30.85 -24.90
CA ALA A 102 -20.45 -31.14 -24.03
C ALA A 102 -21.50 -30.03 -24.23
N ASN A 103 -22.73 -30.42 -24.53
CA ASN A 103 -23.78 -29.50 -24.99
C ASN A 103 -24.89 -29.38 -23.95
N LEU A 104 -24.96 -28.23 -23.26
CA LEU A 104 -26.08 -27.83 -22.39
C LEU A 104 -26.41 -26.37 -22.65
N GLY A 105 -27.67 -26.11 -23.01
CA GLY A 105 -28.13 -24.78 -23.43
C GLY A 105 -28.59 -23.88 -22.28
N ALA A 106 -28.39 -22.57 -22.47
CA ALA A 106 -28.98 -21.49 -21.67
C ALA A 106 -29.43 -20.36 -22.62
N PRO A 107 -30.48 -19.57 -22.29
CA PRO A 107 -31.15 -18.69 -23.24
C PRO A 107 -30.45 -17.33 -23.47
N GLN A 108 -30.73 -16.70 -24.61
CA GLN A 108 -30.35 -15.31 -24.91
C GLN A 108 -31.09 -14.28 -24.04
N PRO A 109 -30.39 -13.17 -23.71
CA PRO A 109 -30.99 -11.84 -23.61
C PRO A 109 -30.67 -10.99 -24.86
N ASN A 110 -31.51 -9.97 -25.12
CA ASN A 110 -31.44 -9.11 -26.30
C ASN A 110 -30.20 -8.21 -26.38
N ALA A 111 -29.81 -7.85 -27.60
CA ALA A 111 -28.86 -6.77 -27.86
C ALA A 111 -29.51 -5.39 -27.68
N GLY A 112 -28.73 -4.40 -27.22
CA GLY A 112 -29.20 -3.02 -27.06
C GLY A 112 -28.18 -2.09 -26.42
N ARG A 113 -27.25 -1.55 -27.21
CA ARG A 113 -26.40 -0.40 -26.82
C ARG A 113 -26.71 0.79 -27.74
N PRO A 114 -27.04 1.97 -27.20
CA PRO A 114 -27.22 3.17 -28.02
C PRO A 114 -25.87 3.69 -28.52
N THR A 115 -25.79 4.01 -29.81
CA THR A 115 -24.64 4.69 -30.44
C THR A 115 -24.84 6.19 -30.41
N SER A 116 -24.02 6.93 -29.68
CA SER A 116 -24.03 8.40 -29.70
C SER A 116 -23.57 8.93 -31.07
N PRO A 117 -24.20 9.98 -31.65
CA PRO A 117 -23.85 10.47 -32.98
C PRO A 117 -22.54 11.28 -33.02
N MET A 118 -21.80 11.15 -34.12
CA MET A 118 -20.75 12.11 -34.52
C MET A 118 -21.39 13.34 -35.20
N PRO A 119 -20.84 14.56 -35.04
CA PRO A 119 -21.28 15.73 -35.79
C PRO A 119 -20.85 15.65 -37.28
N PRO A 120 -21.64 16.21 -38.22
CA PRO A 120 -21.34 16.17 -39.66
C PRO A 120 -20.28 17.21 -40.08
N PRO A 121 -19.59 17.01 -41.23
CA PRO A 121 -18.66 17.99 -41.79
C PRO A 121 -19.40 19.20 -42.39
N ILE A 122 -18.77 20.37 -42.30
CA ILE A 122 -19.26 21.62 -42.91
C ILE A 122 -19.02 21.57 -44.42
N ASN A 123 -20.02 21.94 -45.21
CA ASN A 123 -19.92 22.13 -46.66
C ASN A 123 -20.19 23.61 -47.02
N THR A 124 -19.48 24.16 -48.00
CA THR A 124 -19.51 25.58 -48.35
C THR A 124 -20.36 25.83 -49.61
N GLY A 125 -21.48 26.54 -49.43
CA GLY A 125 -22.34 27.01 -50.52
C GLY A 125 -23.29 28.10 -50.03
N GLY A 126 -23.28 29.27 -50.67
CA GLY A 126 -24.03 30.45 -50.22
C GLY A 126 -25.39 30.63 -50.91
N GLY A 127 -26.26 31.43 -50.28
CA GLY A 127 -27.54 31.88 -50.83
C GLY A 127 -28.18 32.94 -49.95
N TYR A 128 -28.67 34.03 -50.53
CA TYR A 128 -29.34 35.13 -49.82
C TYR A 128 -30.84 34.88 -49.69
N ALA A 129 -31.47 35.32 -48.58
CA ALA A 129 -32.55 36.32 -48.54
C ALA A 129 -33.61 36.14 -47.41
N SER A 130 -34.17 37.28 -47.00
CA SER A 130 -35.48 37.51 -46.36
C SER A 130 -35.70 37.23 -44.85
N HIS A 131 -36.32 38.24 -44.21
CA HIS A 131 -37.11 38.24 -42.97
C HIS A 131 -38.52 38.78 -43.35
N PRO A 132 -39.51 38.85 -42.42
CA PRO A 132 -40.04 37.84 -41.50
C PRO A 132 -41.56 37.63 -41.77
N PRO A 133 -42.33 37.02 -40.84
CA PRO A 133 -43.30 37.85 -40.08
C PRO A 133 -43.45 37.42 -38.61
N ALA A 134 -44.34 38.09 -37.85
CA ALA A 134 -44.51 37.94 -36.39
C ALA A 134 -45.97 37.93 -35.94
N ASN A 135 -46.24 37.40 -34.72
CA ASN A 135 -47.30 37.81 -33.77
C ASN A 135 -47.18 37.00 -32.44
N GLN A 136 -47.09 37.63 -31.25
CA GLN A 136 -48.17 38.12 -30.34
C GLN A 136 -48.78 37.03 -29.41
N MET A 137 -49.15 37.26 -28.13
CA MET A 137 -48.90 38.37 -27.16
C MET A 137 -49.38 37.98 -25.72
N TYR A 138 -49.08 38.81 -24.70
CA TYR A 138 -49.56 38.82 -23.29
C TYR A 138 -48.95 37.80 -22.30
N GLY A 139 -48.73 38.12 -21.01
CA GLY A 139 -48.92 39.39 -20.26
C GLY A 139 -48.30 39.38 -18.84
N ALA A 140 -48.30 40.54 -18.13
CA ALA A 140 -47.73 40.79 -16.78
C ALA A 140 -48.32 42.13 -16.21
N PRO A 141 -47.85 42.80 -15.12
CA PRO A 141 -47.15 42.45 -13.85
C PRO A 141 -48.04 42.95 -12.64
N PRO A 142 -47.64 43.80 -11.64
CA PRO A 142 -46.45 44.01 -10.75
C PRO A 142 -46.88 43.90 -9.24
N PRO A 143 -46.39 44.66 -8.20
CA PRO A 143 -45.13 45.40 -7.91
C PRO A 143 -44.42 44.89 -6.59
N GLY A 144 -43.36 45.48 -6.00
CA GLY A 144 -42.68 46.78 -6.21
C GLY A 144 -41.37 46.99 -5.42
N TYR A 145 -40.92 48.26 -5.37
CA TYR A 145 -39.60 48.81 -4.92
C TYR A 145 -39.73 49.57 -3.55
N PRO A 146 -38.68 50.11 -2.85
CA PRO A 146 -37.60 50.98 -3.37
C PRO A 146 -36.20 50.90 -2.69
N MET A 147 -35.32 51.86 -3.01
CA MET A 147 -33.91 51.98 -2.60
C MET A 147 -33.54 53.45 -2.28
N GLN A 148 -32.71 53.69 -1.26
CA GLN A 148 -31.90 54.91 -0.96
C GLN A 148 -30.93 54.55 0.22
N GLN A 149 -29.88 55.29 0.60
CA GLN A 149 -29.47 56.68 0.36
C GLN A 149 -27.92 56.84 0.42
N GLN A 150 -27.37 58.05 0.21
CA GLN A 150 -25.92 58.38 0.26
C GLN A 150 -25.51 59.22 1.48
N GLN A 151 -24.22 59.14 1.90
CA GLN A 151 -23.31 60.21 2.39
C GLN A 151 -22.11 59.57 3.17
N GLN A 152 -20.95 60.21 3.44
CA GLN A 152 -20.48 61.60 3.26
C GLN A 152 -18.94 61.64 2.98
N GLN A 153 -18.35 62.84 2.80
CA GLN A 153 -16.92 63.07 2.51
C GLN A 153 -16.15 63.71 3.68
N GLN A 154 -14.81 63.65 3.65
CA GLN A 154 -13.90 64.66 4.25
C GLN A 154 -12.53 64.68 3.53
N GLN A 155 -11.76 65.78 3.63
CA GLN A 155 -10.61 66.07 2.75
C GLN A 155 -9.40 66.75 3.45
N ALA A 156 -8.20 66.44 2.93
CA ALA A 156 -7.02 67.34 2.80
C ALA A 156 -6.27 67.77 4.10
N PRO A 157 -5.03 68.35 4.03
CA PRO A 157 -4.26 68.76 2.84
C PRO A 157 -2.77 68.27 2.73
N HIS A 158 -2.15 68.73 1.63
CA HIS A 158 -0.77 68.64 1.10
C HIS A 158 0.44 68.80 2.08
N GLN A 159 1.74 68.66 1.71
CA GLN A 159 2.47 68.82 0.43
C GLN A 159 3.71 67.90 0.29
N GLY A 160 4.29 67.79 -0.92
CA GLY A 160 5.66 67.31 -1.15
C GLY A 160 5.94 66.84 -2.61
N TYR A 161 6.83 67.53 -3.33
CA TYR A 161 7.30 67.14 -4.68
C TYR A 161 8.72 66.56 -4.63
N GLY A 162 9.03 65.57 -5.48
CA GLY A 162 10.40 65.12 -5.72
C GLY A 162 10.52 63.90 -6.65
N TYR A 163 11.07 64.10 -7.85
CA TYR A 163 11.55 63.01 -8.72
C TYR A 163 13.01 62.67 -8.38
N PRO A 164 13.42 61.41 -8.55
CA PRO A 164 14.60 61.19 -9.41
C PRO A 164 14.47 60.01 -10.40
N VAL A 165 15.44 59.95 -11.31
CA VAL A 165 15.56 59.02 -12.44
C VAL A 165 15.78 57.57 -11.98
N PRO A 166 15.17 56.55 -12.63
CA PRO A 166 15.43 55.14 -12.32
C PRO A 166 16.80 54.69 -12.85
N ASN A 167 17.67 54.18 -11.98
CA ASN A 167 18.90 53.51 -12.38
C ASN A 167 18.61 52.03 -12.70
N GLN A 168 19.18 51.49 -13.78
CA GLN A 168 18.91 50.11 -14.20
C GLN A 168 19.69 49.11 -13.36
N GLN A 169 18.98 48.25 -12.63
CA GLN A 169 19.57 47.06 -12.02
C GLN A 169 18.58 45.89 -12.13
N PHE A 170 19.06 44.74 -12.61
CA PHE A 170 18.22 43.57 -12.90
C PHE A 170 17.66 42.97 -11.60
N GLY A 171 16.41 43.31 -11.29
CA GLY A 171 15.64 42.65 -10.24
C GLY A 171 15.32 41.22 -10.64
N GLN A 172 16.12 40.26 -10.19
CA GLN A 172 15.66 38.88 -10.07
C GLN A 172 14.41 38.88 -9.17
N GLN A 173 13.25 38.62 -9.74
CA GLN A 173 12.08 38.25 -8.94
C GLN A 173 12.42 36.91 -8.27
N ARG A 174 12.81 36.97 -6.99
CA ARG A 174 12.82 35.77 -6.14
C ARG A 174 11.41 35.20 -6.22
N MET A 175 11.29 33.93 -6.63
CA MET A 175 10.15 33.14 -6.21
C MET A 175 10.08 33.21 -4.69
N ALA A 176 8.87 33.31 -4.13
CA ALA A 176 8.71 33.49 -2.70
C ALA A 176 9.35 32.31 -1.95
N GLU A 177 10.51 32.55 -1.33
CA GLU A 177 11.00 31.73 -0.23
C GLU A 177 9.87 31.73 0.79
N VAL A 178 9.32 30.55 1.08
CA VAL A 178 8.29 30.39 2.11
C VAL A 178 9.01 30.48 3.46
N GLU A 179 9.30 31.71 3.89
CA GLU A 179 10.00 32.00 5.13
C GLU A 179 9.34 31.25 6.29
N GLY A 180 10.16 30.50 7.03
CA GLY A 180 9.69 29.47 7.95
C GLY A 180 8.86 30.01 9.12
N ASN A 181 7.54 30.12 8.93
CA ASN A 181 6.63 30.68 9.92
C ASN A 181 5.37 29.84 10.15
N GLN A 182 5.55 28.51 10.26
CA GLN A 182 4.64 27.67 11.04
C GLN A 182 5.34 27.27 12.34
N ARG A 183 5.03 27.97 13.43
CA ARG A 183 5.35 27.48 14.78
C ARG A 183 4.63 26.16 14.98
N ASN A 184 5.37 25.07 15.19
CA ASN A 184 4.79 23.74 15.15
C ASN A 184 3.72 23.58 16.24
N ARG A 185 2.49 23.31 15.82
CA ARG A 185 1.34 23.16 16.72
C ARG A 185 1.30 21.72 17.20
N ALA A 186 1.07 21.52 18.49
CA ALA A 186 1.02 20.16 19.04
C ALA A 186 0.00 19.29 18.28
N GLN A 187 0.43 18.12 17.82
CA GLN A 187 -0.24 17.37 16.76
C GLN A 187 -0.35 15.89 17.14
N LEU A 188 -1.55 15.33 16.98
CA LEU A 188 -1.80 13.90 17.16
C LEU A 188 -1.66 13.19 15.82
N ILE A 189 -0.64 12.34 15.73
CA ILE A 189 -0.31 11.51 14.57
C ILE A 189 -0.73 10.08 14.89
N VAL A 190 -1.37 9.39 13.95
CA VAL A 190 -1.83 8.00 14.12
C VAL A 190 -1.39 7.16 12.93
N GLY A 191 -0.55 6.16 13.19
CA GLY A 191 -0.14 5.14 12.23
C GLY A 191 -1.09 3.95 12.30
N ILE A 192 -1.63 3.53 11.16
CA ILE A 192 -2.59 2.42 11.04
C ILE A 192 -2.01 1.39 10.09
N ASP A 193 -1.66 0.24 10.64
CA ASP A 193 -1.33 -0.95 9.86
C ASP A 193 -2.62 -1.73 9.65
N PHE A 194 -3.13 -1.71 8.41
CA PHE A 194 -4.35 -2.43 8.02
C PHE A 194 -3.98 -3.74 7.31
N GLY A 195 -3.09 -4.56 7.89
CA GLY A 195 -2.62 -5.80 7.26
C GLY A 195 -3.72 -6.85 6.97
N THR A 196 -3.49 -7.70 5.97
CA THR A 196 -4.50 -8.68 5.45
C THR A 196 -4.99 -9.71 6.47
N THR A 197 -4.13 -10.13 7.40
CA THR A 197 -4.44 -11.12 8.45
C THR A 197 -4.53 -10.52 9.84
N PHE A 198 -3.74 -9.47 10.10
CA PHE A 198 -3.70 -8.75 11.37
C PHE A 198 -3.48 -7.26 11.12
N SER A 199 -4.18 -6.41 11.87
CA SER A 199 -4.02 -4.95 11.88
C SER A 199 -3.51 -4.45 13.23
N GLY A 200 -2.90 -3.27 13.26
CA GLY A 200 -2.48 -2.58 14.49
C GLY A 200 -2.63 -1.07 14.37
N VAL A 201 -2.64 -0.38 15.51
CA VAL A 201 -2.63 1.09 15.55
C VAL A 201 -1.58 1.58 16.55
N ALA A 202 -0.76 2.53 16.12
CA ALA A 202 0.18 3.26 16.95
C ALA A 202 -0.08 4.76 16.79
N PHE A 203 0.40 5.57 17.72
CA PHE A 203 0.18 7.01 17.70
C PHE A 203 1.36 7.76 18.32
N ALA A 204 1.45 9.05 18.02
CA ALA A 204 2.31 9.97 18.76
C ALA A 204 1.61 11.29 18.99
N PHE A 205 1.85 11.88 20.17
CA PHE A 205 1.57 13.29 20.39
C PHE A 205 2.87 14.07 20.21
N ALA A 206 3.00 14.71 19.05
CA ALA A 206 4.16 15.53 18.70
C ALA A 206 3.99 16.95 19.24
N THR A 207 5.08 17.48 19.80
CA THR A 207 5.20 18.85 20.35
C THR A 207 6.51 19.48 19.86
N ASN A 208 6.74 20.76 20.17
CA ASN A 208 7.97 21.46 19.77
C ASN A 208 9.27 20.90 20.42
N THR A 209 9.17 20.02 21.42
CA THR A 209 10.32 19.50 22.18
C THR A 209 10.37 17.98 22.28
N GLU A 210 9.25 17.30 22.09
CA GLU A 210 9.13 15.84 22.23
C GLU A 210 8.03 15.29 21.32
N ALA A 211 8.26 14.14 20.70
CA ALA A 211 7.24 13.33 20.05
C ALA A 211 7.18 11.96 20.73
N LYS A 212 6.26 11.79 21.67
CA LYS A 212 6.09 10.53 22.40
C LYS A 212 5.25 9.57 21.58
N GLU A 213 5.89 8.54 21.04
CA GLU A 213 5.25 7.39 20.38
C GLU A 213 4.73 6.36 21.41
N ASP A 214 3.61 5.73 21.08
CA ASP A 214 3.00 4.62 21.82
C ASP A 214 2.19 3.71 20.88
N ILE A 215 1.84 2.50 21.31
CA ILE A 215 1.13 1.50 20.50
C ILE A 215 -0.09 0.94 21.24
N ILE A 216 -1.23 0.85 20.56
CA ILE A 216 -2.46 0.31 21.14
C ILE A 216 -2.30 -1.20 21.32
N VAL A 217 -2.22 -1.63 22.59
CA VAL A 217 -2.12 -3.05 22.97
C VAL A 217 -3.36 -3.58 23.69
N GLU A 218 -4.23 -2.71 24.20
CA GLU A 218 -5.54 -3.08 24.78
C GLU A 218 -6.62 -3.00 23.70
N TRP A 219 -7.42 -4.06 23.54
CA TRP A 219 -8.47 -4.12 22.53
C TRP A 219 -9.76 -4.73 23.09
N PRO A 220 -10.94 -4.37 22.56
CA PRO A 220 -12.18 -5.08 22.85
C PRO A 220 -12.03 -6.60 22.60
N GLY A 221 -12.60 -7.40 23.49
CA GLY A 221 -12.54 -8.87 23.42
C GLY A 221 -11.25 -9.55 23.92
N THR A 222 -10.11 -8.84 24.10
CA THR A 222 -8.86 -9.52 24.53
C THR A 222 -8.76 -9.82 26.03
N GLY A 223 -9.70 -9.31 26.84
CA GLY A 223 -9.71 -9.50 28.29
C GLY A 223 -8.49 -8.85 28.95
N THR A 224 -7.66 -9.65 29.61
CA THR A 224 -6.38 -9.22 30.21
C THR A 224 -5.17 -9.36 29.27
N GLN A 225 -5.34 -9.88 28.05
CA GLN A 225 -4.25 -10.05 27.10
C GLN A 225 -3.96 -8.74 26.34
N THR A 226 -2.71 -8.30 26.37
CA THR A 226 -2.19 -7.22 25.53
C THR A 226 -1.69 -7.76 24.19
N LYS A 227 -2.03 -7.09 23.07
CA LYS A 227 -1.62 -7.49 21.72
C LYS A 227 -1.34 -6.27 20.84
N GLN A 228 -0.12 -6.15 20.32
CA GLN A 228 0.27 -5.06 19.39
C GLN A 228 -0.51 -5.07 18.06
N LYS A 229 -1.09 -6.22 17.69
CA LYS A 229 -1.96 -6.40 16.53
C LYS A 229 -3.14 -7.34 16.84
N ILE A 230 -4.25 -7.15 16.14
CA ILE A 230 -5.49 -7.93 16.24
C ILE A 230 -5.91 -8.51 14.88
N PRO A 231 -6.68 -9.62 14.83
CA PRO A 231 -7.04 -10.26 13.56
C PRO A 231 -7.89 -9.37 12.65
N THR A 232 -7.57 -9.34 11.35
CA THR A 232 -8.33 -8.63 10.32
C THR A 232 -9.50 -9.50 9.85
N VAL A 233 -10.49 -9.64 10.73
CA VAL A 233 -11.63 -10.55 10.60
C VAL A 233 -12.93 -9.83 11.00
N LEU A 234 -14.01 -10.12 10.27
CA LEU A 234 -15.37 -9.71 10.60
C LEU A 234 -16.30 -10.92 10.71
N TYR A 235 -17.40 -10.77 11.44
CA TYR A 235 -18.48 -11.73 11.53
C TYR A 235 -19.80 -11.02 11.25
N TYR A 236 -20.50 -11.44 10.20
CA TYR A 236 -21.78 -10.88 9.77
C TYR A 236 -22.92 -11.85 10.07
N ASP A 237 -24.07 -11.34 10.48
CA ASP A 237 -25.30 -12.14 10.54
C ASP A 237 -26.03 -12.21 9.18
N GLN A 238 -27.13 -12.96 9.15
CA GLN A 238 -28.03 -13.06 7.99
C GLN A 238 -28.60 -11.71 7.52
N HIS A 239 -28.57 -10.67 8.36
CA HIS A 239 -29.04 -9.30 8.07
C HIS A 239 -27.88 -8.37 7.66
N GLN A 240 -26.69 -8.94 7.37
CA GLN A 240 -25.49 -8.23 6.96
C GLN A 240 -24.95 -7.24 8.01
N GLN A 241 -25.27 -7.46 9.28
CA GLN A 241 -24.82 -6.65 10.42
C GLN A 241 -23.58 -7.27 11.09
N VAL A 242 -22.64 -6.43 11.51
CA VAL A 242 -21.38 -6.89 12.16
C VAL A 242 -21.63 -7.27 13.62
N VAL A 243 -21.77 -8.58 13.86
CA VAL A 243 -21.97 -9.22 15.18
C VAL A 243 -20.67 -9.65 15.87
N GLY A 244 -19.52 -9.44 15.22
CA GLY A 244 -18.20 -9.62 15.83
C GLY A 244 -17.08 -9.13 14.91
N TRP A 245 -15.92 -8.81 15.49
CA TRP A 245 -14.77 -8.29 14.75
C TRP A 245 -13.46 -8.55 15.50
N GLY A 246 -12.39 -8.92 14.79
CA GLY A 246 -11.07 -9.14 15.38
C GLY A 246 -11.08 -10.08 16.60
N PRO A 247 -10.76 -9.61 17.83
CA PRO A 247 -10.86 -10.42 19.06
C PRO A 247 -12.24 -10.39 19.73
N ASP A 248 -13.12 -9.47 19.34
CA ASP A 248 -14.41 -9.18 19.96
C ASP A 248 -15.52 -9.98 19.27
N ILE A 249 -15.73 -11.20 19.77
CA ILE A 249 -16.41 -12.28 19.04
C ILE A 249 -17.50 -12.99 19.88
N ALA A 250 -17.84 -12.46 21.07
CA ALA A 250 -18.80 -13.07 21.99
C ALA A 250 -20.22 -13.22 21.38
N ASP A 251 -20.65 -12.24 20.59
CA ASP A 251 -21.93 -12.29 19.89
C ASP A 251 -21.88 -13.07 18.58
N ALA A 252 -20.69 -13.31 18.02
CA ALA A 252 -20.49 -14.08 16.79
C ALA A 252 -20.36 -15.60 16.99
N LEU A 253 -19.73 -16.07 18.07
CA LEU A 253 -19.38 -17.49 18.27
C LEU A 253 -20.30 -18.22 19.25
N ALA A 254 -20.57 -19.49 18.98
CA ALA A 254 -21.14 -20.43 19.92
C ALA A 254 -20.07 -20.91 20.94
N PRO A 255 -20.46 -21.53 22.08
CA PRO A 255 -19.51 -22.05 23.08
C PRO A 255 -18.50 -23.07 22.57
N THR A 256 -18.68 -23.60 21.36
CA THR A 256 -17.74 -24.49 20.65
C THR A 256 -16.57 -23.74 19.98
N GLY A 257 -16.56 -22.41 19.98
CA GLY A 257 -15.57 -21.60 19.27
C GLY A 257 -15.84 -21.45 17.76
N TYR A 258 -17.01 -21.86 17.28
CA TYR A 258 -17.43 -21.73 15.87
C TYR A 258 -18.55 -20.68 15.71
N PRO A 259 -18.69 -20.05 14.53
CA PRO A 259 -19.78 -19.10 14.27
C PRO A 259 -21.16 -19.68 14.61
N LYS A 260 -22.03 -18.84 15.19
CA LYS A 260 -23.43 -19.21 15.44
C LYS A 260 -24.15 -19.49 14.11
N PRO A 261 -25.23 -20.31 14.08
CA PRO A 261 -26.01 -20.53 12.86
C PRO A 261 -26.45 -19.19 12.24
N GLY A 262 -26.24 -19.03 10.93
CA GLY A 262 -26.51 -17.77 10.23
C GLY A 262 -25.41 -16.70 10.34
N VAL A 263 -24.28 -16.96 11.01
CA VAL A 263 -23.14 -16.04 11.08
C VAL A 263 -22.03 -16.44 10.10
N GLN A 264 -21.70 -15.54 9.17
CA GLN A 264 -20.60 -15.67 8.21
C GLN A 264 -19.33 -15.01 8.77
N LYS A 265 -18.25 -15.79 8.95
CA LYS A 265 -16.89 -15.24 9.14
C LYS A 265 -16.37 -14.74 7.79
N VAL A 266 -15.77 -13.55 7.78
CA VAL A 266 -15.11 -12.95 6.61
C VAL A 266 -13.69 -12.53 6.97
N GLU A 267 -12.73 -12.92 6.13
CA GLU A 267 -11.30 -12.69 6.33
C GLU A 267 -10.59 -12.50 4.99
N TRP A 268 -9.38 -11.92 5.02
CA TRP A 268 -8.52 -11.65 3.86
C TRP A 268 -9.10 -10.68 2.81
N PHE A 269 -10.23 -10.04 3.12
CA PHE A 269 -10.94 -9.07 2.28
C PHE A 269 -10.08 -7.87 1.83
N LYS A 270 -8.98 -7.54 2.53
CA LYS A 270 -8.00 -6.53 2.06
C LYS A 270 -7.50 -6.85 0.63
N LEU A 271 -7.33 -8.13 0.28
CA LEU A 271 -6.88 -8.53 -1.06
C LEU A 271 -7.93 -8.27 -2.14
N GLN A 272 -9.22 -8.17 -1.80
CA GLN A 272 -10.29 -7.96 -2.77
C GLN A 272 -10.34 -6.50 -3.26
N LEU A 273 -9.86 -5.54 -2.45
CA LEU A 273 -9.61 -4.14 -2.85
C LEU A 273 -8.69 -4.02 -4.08
N MET A 274 -7.93 -5.07 -4.40
CA MET A 274 -6.96 -5.13 -5.50
C MET A 274 -7.42 -5.97 -6.70
N MET A 275 -8.63 -6.56 -6.69
CA MET A 275 -9.12 -7.40 -7.78
C MET A 275 -9.43 -6.61 -9.07
N SER A 276 -9.67 -5.30 -8.96
CA SER A 276 -9.89 -4.42 -10.11
C SER A 276 -8.59 -4.19 -10.88
N GLY A 277 -8.40 -4.97 -11.95
CA GLY A 277 -7.33 -4.77 -12.94
C GLY A 277 -5.96 -5.33 -12.57
N ASN A 278 -5.89 -6.36 -11.72
CA ASN A 278 -4.62 -6.98 -11.30
C ASN A 278 -4.57 -8.48 -11.63
N THR A 279 -3.40 -8.98 -12.04
CA THR A 279 -3.14 -10.39 -12.37
C THR A 279 -2.45 -11.20 -11.27
N TYR A 280 -1.92 -10.56 -10.22
CA TYR A 280 -1.18 -11.24 -9.15
C TYR A 280 -2.06 -11.91 -8.08
N ILE A 281 -3.39 -11.70 -8.12
CA ILE A 281 -4.35 -12.27 -7.16
C ILE A 281 -5.32 -13.16 -7.95
N ASP A 282 -5.33 -14.47 -7.68
CA ASP A 282 -6.32 -15.41 -8.25
C ASP A 282 -7.62 -15.36 -7.43
N PRO A 283 -8.73 -14.79 -7.98
CA PRO A 283 -9.99 -14.61 -7.25
C PRO A 283 -10.62 -15.92 -6.76
N ILE A 284 -10.33 -17.05 -7.41
CA ILE A 284 -10.94 -18.36 -7.14
C ILE A 284 -10.59 -18.86 -5.72
N ASN A 285 -9.57 -18.28 -5.07
CA ASN A 285 -9.08 -18.70 -3.76
C ASN A 285 -9.50 -17.82 -2.59
N LEU A 286 -10.19 -16.70 -2.82
CA LEU A 286 -10.57 -15.77 -1.75
C LEU A 286 -11.95 -16.12 -1.15
N PRO A 287 -12.16 -15.92 0.17
CA PRO A 287 -13.47 -16.10 0.78
C PRO A 287 -14.52 -15.16 0.15
N PRO A 288 -15.75 -15.64 -0.11
CA PRO A 288 -16.79 -14.78 -0.67
C PRO A 288 -17.18 -13.67 0.31
N LEU A 289 -17.46 -12.49 -0.24
CA LEU A 289 -18.03 -11.36 0.51
C LEU A 289 -19.44 -11.68 1.01
N PRO A 290 -19.96 -10.96 2.02
CA PRO A 290 -21.36 -11.06 2.43
C PRO A 290 -22.31 -10.61 1.31
N PRO A 291 -23.50 -11.23 1.15
CA PRO A 291 -24.48 -10.84 0.14
C PRO A 291 -24.80 -9.34 0.13
N GLY A 292 -24.52 -8.68 -1.00
CA GLY A 292 -24.84 -7.26 -1.21
C GLY A 292 -23.82 -6.27 -0.66
N LYS A 293 -22.66 -6.72 -0.16
CA LYS A 293 -21.53 -5.85 0.23
C LYS A 293 -20.38 -5.92 -0.78
N SER A 294 -19.78 -4.77 -1.10
CA SER A 294 -18.53 -4.69 -1.85
C SER A 294 -17.30 -4.94 -0.95
N GLU A 295 -16.15 -5.13 -1.58
CA GLU A 295 -14.84 -5.17 -0.92
C GLU A 295 -14.55 -3.87 -0.14
N VAL A 296 -15.05 -2.73 -0.62
CA VAL A 296 -14.93 -1.42 0.04
C VAL A 296 -15.83 -1.37 1.28
N ASP A 297 -17.06 -1.87 1.22
CA ASP A 297 -17.98 -1.93 2.37
C ASP A 297 -17.42 -2.79 3.51
N VAL A 298 -16.87 -3.97 3.19
CA VAL A 298 -16.28 -4.88 4.19
C VAL A 298 -15.00 -4.28 4.80
N ALA A 299 -14.18 -3.61 3.99
CA ALA A 299 -13.04 -2.87 4.51
C ALA A 299 -13.47 -1.69 5.40
N ALA A 300 -14.52 -0.96 5.02
CA ALA A 300 -15.07 0.16 5.77
C ALA A 300 -15.66 -0.28 7.12
N ASP A 301 -16.43 -1.37 7.16
CA ASP A 301 -16.98 -1.94 8.40
C ASP A 301 -15.87 -2.30 9.39
N TYR A 302 -14.78 -2.92 8.92
CA TYR A 302 -13.64 -3.26 9.76
C TYR A 302 -12.89 -2.02 10.25
N LEU A 303 -12.59 -1.09 9.33
CA LEU A 303 -11.93 0.17 9.65
C LEU A 303 -12.76 1.03 10.61
N PHE A 304 -14.10 0.98 10.53
CA PHE A 304 -15.02 1.64 11.45
C PHE A 304 -14.91 1.08 12.87
N LYS A 305 -14.92 -0.26 13.03
CA LYS A 305 -14.73 -0.92 14.33
C LYS A 305 -13.33 -0.63 14.91
N LEU A 306 -12.29 -0.71 14.07
CA LEU A 306 -10.91 -0.36 14.44
C LEU A 306 -10.81 1.09 14.93
N ARG A 307 -11.47 2.02 14.23
CA ARG A 307 -11.57 3.44 14.61
C ARG A 307 -12.30 3.63 15.93
N GLN A 308 -13.39 2.89 16.19
CA GLN A 308 -14.10 2.95 17.47
C GLN A 308 -13.20 2.52 18.63
N ALA A 309 -12.51 1.38 18.51
CA ALA A 309 -11.56 0.91 19.51
C ALA A 309 -10.39 1.89 19.73
N MET A 310 -9.80 2.39 18.64
CA MET A 310 -8.74 3.40 18.66
C MET A 310 -9.18 4.66 19.42
N ARG A 311 -10.33 5.25 19.07
CA ARG A 311 -10.86 6.45 19.74
C ARG A 311 -11.06 6.21 21.23
N ASN A 312 -11.62 5.05 21.60
CA ASN A 312 -11.84 4.68 23.00
C ASN A 312 -10.52 4.57 23.78
N GLN A 313 -9.45 4.03 23.19
CA GLN A 313 -8.16 3.93 23.86
C GLN A 313 -7.44 5.28 23.93
N LEU A 314 -7.41 6.06 22.83
CA LEU A 314 -6.84 7.41 22.83
C LEU A 314 -7.54 8.32 23.85
N GLN A 315 -8.86 8.17 24.01
CA GLN A 315 -9.63 8.87 25.03
C GLN A 315 -9.17 8.54 26.46
N LYS A 316 -8.87 7.26 26.77
CA LYS A 316 -8.32 6.85 28.08
C LYS A 316 -6.91 7.42 28.29
N THR A 317 -6.04 7.29 27.29
CA THR A 317 -4.59 7.58 27.44
C THR A 317 -4.28 9.07 27.39
N LEU A 318 -5.02 9.86 26.62
CA LEU A 318 -4.75 11.29 26.36
C LEU A 318 -5.81 12.24 26.93
N GLY A 319 -6.97 11.75 27.38
CA GLY A 319 -8.02 12.56 28.03
C GLY A 319 -8.46 13.76 27.18
N GLU A 320 -8.43 14.96 27.77
CA GLU A 320 -8.82 16.21 27.10
C GLU A 320 -7.90 16.62 25.92
N VAL A 321 -6.67 16.09 25.85
CA VAL A 321 -5.80 16.32 24.69
C VAL A 321 -6.40 15.66 23.44
N PHE A 322 -6.97 14.47 23.59
CA PHE A 322 -7.68 13.78 22.51
C PHE A 322 -8.95 14.54 22.08
N ASN A 323 -9.78 14.99 23.03
CA ASN A 323 -10.98 15.81 22.74
C ASN A 323 -10.67 17.04 21.88
N ARG A 324 -9.54 17.70 22.15
CA ARG A 324 -9.13 18.91 21.42
C ARG A 324 -8.55 18.61 20.03
N GLU A 325 -7.70 17.59 19.91
CA GLU A 325 -7.01 17.30 18.65
C GLU A 325 -7.69 16.25 17.75
N GLU A 326 -8.79 15.61 18.17
CA GLU A 326 -9.50 14.57 17.40
C GLU A 326 -9.80 15.00 15.94
N ARG A 327 -10.22 16.25 15.74
CA ARG A 327 -10.53 16.80 14.40
C ARG A 327 -9.28 17.11 13.57
N ASN A 328 -8.12 17.22 14.23
CA ASN A 328 -6.83 17.59 13.66
C ASN A 328 -5.90 16.38 13.46
N ILE A 329 -6.34 15.16 13.83
CA ILE A 329 -5.51 13.95 13.70
C ILE A 329 -5.06 13.77 12.26
N ARG A 330 -3.75 13.54 12.07
CA ARG A 330 -3.17 13.03 10.83
C ARG A 330 -3.04 11.53 10.89
N TYR A 331 -3.57 10.85 9.88
CA TYR A 331 -3.56 9.41 9.74
C TYR A 331 -2.53 8.99 8.70
N PHE A 332 -1.70 8.01 9.03
CA PHE A 332 -0.77 7.34 8.11
C PHE A 332 -1.22 5.88 7.99
N LEU A 333 -1.95 5.57 6.93
CA LEU A 333 -2.54 4.25 6.70
C LEU A 333 -1.70 3.45 5.71
N THR A 334 -1.37 2.21 6.06
CA THR A 334 -0.43 1.41 5.29
C THR A 334 -1.09 0.61 4.16
N VAL A 335 -0.47 0.66 2.99
CA VAL A 335 -0.79 -0.17 1.82
C VAL A 335 0.47 -0.92 1.37
N PRO A 336 0.41 -2.17 0.89
CA PRO A 336 1.59 -2.84 0.32
C PRO A 336 2.23 -2.07 -0.86
N ALA A 337 3.47 -2.38 -1.22
CA ALA A 337 4.17 -1.67 -2.30
C ALA A 337 3.62 -2.02 -3.70
N ILE A 338 3.11 -3.24 -3.89
CA ILE A 338 2.44 -3.66 -5.14
C ILE A 338 1.02 -3.11 -5.31
N TRP A 339 0.50 -2.35 -4.34
CA TRP A 339 -0.86 -1.83 -4.39
C TRP A 339 -1.02 -0.90 -5.60
N ASN A 340 -1.87 -1.31 -6.54
CA ASN A 340 -2.18 -0.51 -7.71
C ASN A 340 -3.04 0.70 -7.29
N GLU A 341 -3.20 1.60 -8.26
CA GLU A 341 -3.89 2.87 -8.11
C GLU A 341 -5.35 2.68 -7.66
N ALA A 342 -6.11 1.82 -8.34
CA ALA A 342 -7.43 1.33 -7.93
C ALA A 342 -7.50 0.89 -6.46
N GLY A 343 -6.55 0.06 -6.02
CA GLY A 343 -6.50 -0.46 -4.65
C GLY A 343 -6.22 0.63 -3.61
N LYS A 344 -5.44 1.67 -3.96
CA LYS A 344 -5.21 2.84 -3.08
C LYS A 344 -6.48 3.68 -2.98
N ALA A 345 -7.15 3.94 -4.11
CA ALA A 345 -8.42 4.65 -4.14
C ALA A 345 -9.51 3.91 -3.34
N ALA A 346 -9.65 2.59 -3.51
CA ALA A 346 -10.56 1.74 -2.74
C ALA A 346 -10.23 1.75 -1.23
N THR A 347 -8.95 1.72 -0.86
CA THR A 347 -8.51 1.84 0.55
C THR A 347 -8.85 3.22 1.13
N ARG A 348 -8.69 4.30 0.35
CA ARG A 348 -9.08 5.66 0.74
C ARG A 348 -10.60 5.76 0.92
N ALA A 349 -11.39 5.22 -0.02
CA ALA A 349 -12.84 5.19 0.05
C ALA A 349 -13.35 4.47 1.31
N ALA A 350 -12.78 3.30 1.63
CA ALA A 350 -13.09 2.57 2.86
C ALA A 350 -12.76 3.39 4.13
N ALA A 351 -11.67 4.15 4.13
CA ALA A 351 -11.31 5.04 5.24
C ALA A 351 -12.25 6.27 5.40
N ILE A 352 -12.79 6.81 4.28
CA ILE A 352 -13.84 7.84 4.30
C ILE A 352 -15.14 7.25 4.87
N GLN A 353 -15.58 6.10 4.34
CA GLN A 353 -16.81 5.41 4.77
C GLN A 353 -16.75 4.98 6.25
N ALA A 354 -15.56 4.61 6.75
CA ALA A 354 -15.29 4.37 8.17
C ALA A 354 -15.24 5.64 9.04
N GLY A 355 -15.30 6.84 8.44
CA GLY A 355 -15.34 8.14 9.13
C GLY A 355 -13.99 8.64 9.67
N PHE A 356 -12.85 8.11 9.20
CA PHE A 356 -11.54 8.73 9.49
C PHE A 356 -11.45 10.13 8.87
N LEU A 357 -11.97 10.24 7.64
CA LEU A 357 -12.09 11.46 6.86
C LEU A 357 -13.55 11.93 6.78
N ARG A 358 -13.75 13.20 6.44
CA ARG A 358 -15.07 13.77 6.11
C ARG A 358 -15.52 13.42 4.69
N ASP A 359 -14.61 13.58 3.72
CA ASP A 359 -14.88 13.50 2.29
C ASP A 359 -13.56 13.36 1.49
N GLU A 360 -13.67 13.39 0.16
CA GLU A 360 -12.53 13.34 -0.77
C GLU A 360 -11.46 14.42 -0.44
N ASN A 361 -11.85 15.63 -0.08
CA ASN A 361 -10.95 16.78 0.07
C ASN A 361 -10.28 16.86 1.46
N ASP A 362 -10.51 15.88 2.34
CA ASP A 362 -9.97 15.88 3.69
C ASP A 362 -8.53 15.34 3.69
N ASN A 363 -7.55 16.25 3.56
CA ASN A 363 -6.12 15.95 3.40
C ASN A 363 -5.40 15.46 4.68
N ARG A 364 -6.15 14.91 5.65
CA ARG A 364 -5.62 14.39 6.92
C ARG A 364 -5.12 12.93 6.83
N LEU A 365 -5.31 12.25 5.70
CA LEU A 365 -4.85 10.89 5.47
C LEU A 365 -3.70 10.87 4.45
N THR A 366 -2.55 10.39 4.88
CA THR A 366 -1.46 9.95 4.01
C THR A 366 -1.55 8.44 3.84
N LEU A 367 -1.47 7.95 2.60
CA LEU A 367 -1.19 6.53 2.34
C LEU A 367 0.33 6.34 2.27
N ILE A 368 0.87 5.44 3.09
CA ILE A 368 2.31 5.09 3.11
C ILE A 368 2.47 3.62 2.72
N THR A 369 3.56 3.26 2.02
CA THR A 369 3.77 1.85 1.70
C THR A 369 4.24 1.05 2.93
N GLU A 370 3.78 -0.19 3.10
CA GLU A 370 4.15 -1.07 4.23
C GLU A 370 5.68 -1.22 4.40
N PRO A 371 6.47 -1.48 3.34
CA PRO A 371 7.93 -1.52 3.47
C PRO A 371 8.60 -0.14 3.64
N GLU A 372 7.98 0.96 3.21
CA GLU A 372 8.46 2.33 3.49
C GLU A 372 8.32 2.65 4.98
N ALA A 373 7.17 2.33 5.57
CA ALA A 373 6.98 2.39 7.02
C ALA A 373 7.98 1.47 7.75
N ALA A 374 8.23 0.26 7.27
CA ALA A 374 9.26 -0.61 7.86
C ALA A 374 10.67 0.02 7.79
N ALA A 375 11.04 0.66 6.68
CA ALA A 375 12.31 1.38 6.55
C ALA A 375 12.43 2.54 7.56
N MET A 376 11.38 3.34 7.72
CA MET A 376 11.29 4.42 8.71
C MET A 376 11.59 3.95 10.14
N PHE A 377 11.01 2.82 10.53
CA PHE A 377 11.24 2.22 11.84
C PHE A 377 12.68 1.71 12.02
N CYS A 378 13.23 1.04 11.00
CA CYS A 378 14.59 0.48 11.06
C CYS A 378 15.67 1.57 11.09
N ALA A 379 15.45 2.70 10.41
CA ALA A 379 16.32 3.86 10.48
C ALA A 379 16.27 4.53 11.87
N LYS A 380 15.06 4.87 12.37
CA LYS A 380 14.90 5.52 13.68
C LYS A 380 15.52 4.72 14.82
N THR A 381 15.41 3.39 14.78
CA THR A 381 15.91 2.51 15.85
C THR A 381 17.43 2.37 15.92
N GLY A 382 18.18 2.95 14.97
CA GLY A 382 19.65 2.87 14.95
C GLY A 382 20.17 1.45 14.71
N LEU A 383 19.33 0.53 14.21
CA LEU A 383 19.71 -0.86 13.91
C LEU A 383 20.78 -0.98 12.82
N LEU A 384 21.01 0.09 12.06
CA LEU A 384 21.76 0.11 10.81
C LEU A 384 22.74 1.28 10.81
N ASN A 385 24.04 1.00 10.69
CA ASN A 385 25.06 2.03 10.46
C ASN A 385 25.15 2.36 8.97
N LEU A 386 24.14 3.07 8.45
CA LEU A 386 24.04 3.45 7.04
C LEU A 386 24.82 4.73 6.75
N LYS A 387 25.52 4.75 5.63
CA LYS A 387 26.13 5.92 5.00
C LYS A 387 25.29 6.41 3.82
N VAL A 388 25.49 7.66 3.41
CA VAL A 388 24.96 8.14 2.11
C VAL A 388 25.42 7.24 0.96
N HIS A 389 24.51 6.97 0.01
CA HIS A 389 24.62 6.01 -1.10
C HIS A 389 24.63 4.51 -0.75
N ASP A 390 24.54 4.13 0.53
CA ASP A 390 24.24 2.74 0.90
C ASP A 390 22.80 2.37 0.47
N ALA A 391 22.62 1.12 0.06
CA ALA A 391 21.31 0.57 -0.26
C ALA A 391 20.80 -0.39 0.82
N ILE A 392 19.52 -0.27 1.17
CA ILE A 392 18.78 -1.22 2.00
C ILE A 392 17.67 -1.87 1.17
N LEU A 393 17.55 -3.19 1.24
CA LEU A 393 16.43 -3.94 0.65
C LEU A 393 15.45 -4.30 1.76
N ILE A 394 14.22 -3.79 1.69
CA ILE A 394 13.14 -4.22 2.55
C ILE A 394 12.48 -5.45 1.93
N VAL A 395 12.19 -6.46 2.76
CA VAL A 395 11.48 -7.68 2.39
C VAL A 395 10.34 -7.87 3.37
N ASP A 396 9.19 -7.28 3.05
CA ASP A 396 8.00 -7.35 3.88
C ASP A 396 7.23 -8.63 3.58
N CYS A 397 7.42 -9.62 4.44
CA CYS A 397 6.76 -10.90 4.36
C CYS A 397 5.42 -10.79 5.12
N GLY A 398 4.39 -10.38 4.38
CA GLY A 398 3.06 -10.11 4.90
C GLY A 398 2.16 -11.34 5.08
N GLY A 399 0.91 -11.07 5.45
CA GLY A 399 -0.13 -12.09 5.58
C GLY A 399 -0.68 -12.56 4.23
N GLY A 400 -0.98 -11.62 3.32
CA GLY A 400 -1.52 -11.93 1.99
C GLY A 400 -0.51 -11.75 0.87
N THR A 401 0.23 -10.64 0.87
CA THR A 401 1.28 -10.32 -0.10
C THR A 401 2.67 -10.47 0.52
N VAL A 402 3.70 -10.48 -0.33
CA VAL A 402 5.09 -10.23 0.05
C VAL A 402 5.62 -9.13 -0.84
N ASP A 403 6.19 -8.09 -0.23
CA ASP A 403 6.48 -6.82 -0.86
C ASP A 403 7.94 -6.41 -0.64
N LEU A 404 8.65 -6.11 -1.73
CA LEU A 404 10.06 -5.80 -1.72
C LEU A 404 10.32 -4.46 -2.39
N ILE A 405 11.20 -3.66 -1.79
CA ILE A 405 11.65 -2.39 -2.36
C ILE A 405 13.05 -2.07 -1.84
N ALA A 406 13.87 -1.45 -2.68
CA ALA A 406 15.22 -1.03 -2.30
C ALA A 406 15.31 0.49 -2.23
N TYR A 407 15.95 0.98 -1.17
CA TYR A 407 16.15 2.40 -0.88
C TYR A 407 17.63 2.73 -0.81
N GLU A 408 18.04 3.81 -1.47
CA GLU A 408 19.33 4.48 -1.35
C GLU A 408 19.21 5.55 -0.26
N VAL A 409 20.16 5.62 0.67
CA VAL A 409 20.25 6.75 1.62
C VAL A 409 20.78 7.98 0.90
N GLU A 410 20.01 9.08 0.91
CA GLU A 410 20.43 10.38 0.36
C GLU A 410 21.03 11.28 1.46
N GLU A 411 20.46 11.28 2.66
CA GLU A 411 21.00 11.98 3.84
C GLU A 411 20.91 11.09 5.10
N GLU A 412 21.90 11.19 6.00
CA GLU A 412 21.91 10.45 7.27
C GLU A 412 21.07 11.14 8.37
N GLN A 413 21.06 12.48 8.39
CA GLN A 413 20.37 13.28 9.40
C GLN A 413 19.96 14.66 8.83
N PRO A 414 18.67 14.93 8.56
CA PRO A 414 17.54 14.01 8.71
C PRO A 414 17.74 12.77 7.82
N PHE A 415 17.29 11.60 8.28
CA PHE A 415 17.39 10.39 7.48
C PHE A 415 16.46 10.49 6.27
N THR A 416 17.00 10.53 5.06
CA THR A 416 16.23 10.59 3.80
C THR A 416 16.70 9.53 2.81
N VAL A 417 15.77 9.07 1.96
CA VAL A 417 16.00 8.00 1.01
C VAL A 417 15.34 8.25 -0.34
N ALA A 418 15.91 7.65 -1.40
CA ALA A 418 15.26 7.51 -2.69
C ALA A 418 15.13 6.04 -3.09
N GLU A 419 14.09 5.69 -3.86
CA GLU A 419 13.97 4.33 -4.41
C GLU A 419 15.18 4.03 -5.34
N CYS A 420 15.88 2.92 -5.11
CA CYS A 420 16.95 2.41 -5.99
C CYS A 420 16.37 1.74 -7.23
N THR A 421 15.29 0.98 -7.04
CA THR A 421 14.69 0.05 -7.98
C THR A 421 13.18 0.20 -7.93
N ALA A 422 12.48 -0.22 -9.00
CA ALA A 422 11.05 -0.41 -8.90
C ALA A 422 10.76 -1.53 -7.88
N GLY A 423 9.87 -1.27 -6.93
CA GLY A 423 9.40 -2.29 -5.99
C GLY A 423 8.71 -3.46 -6.70
N SER A 424 8.79 -4.64 -6.10
CA SER A 424 8.26 -5.91 -6.64
C SER A 424 7.62 -6.72 -5.53
N GLY A 425 6.59 -7.51 -5.84
CA GLY A 425 5.96 -8.39 -4.87
C GLY A 425 4.97 -9.34 -5.52
N ASP A 426 4.35 -10.20 -4.71
CA ASP A 426 3.39 -11.22 -5.18
C ASP A 426 2.45 -11.65 -4.03
N SER A 427 1.38 -12.38 -4.35
CA SER A 427 0.39 -12.90 -3.39
C SER A 427 0.86 -14.17 -2.67
N CYS A 428 2.13 -14.19 -2.25
CA CYS A 428 2.78 -15.31 -1.57
C CYS A 428 2.93 -15.10 -0.05
N GLY A 429 2.01 -14.36 0.58
CA GLY A 429 1.98 -14.20 2.04
C GLY A 429 1.57 -15.49 2.77
N SER A 430 1.64 -15.47 4.12
CA SER A 430 1.39 -16.68 4.94
C SER A 430 -0.01 -17.29 4.84
N THR A 431 -1.01 -16.63 4.25
CA THR A 431 -2.31 -17.24 3.92
C THR A 431 -2.20 -18.31 2.83
N ALA A 432 -1.19 -18.24 1.95
CA ALA A 432 -0.93 -19.30 0.99
C ALA A 432 -0.56 -20.63 1.68
N LEU A 433 0.13 -20.57 2.82
CA LEU A 433 0.44 -21.74 3.66
C LEU A 433 -0.85 -22.40 4.16
N ASN A 434 -1.80 -21.60 4.64
CA ASN A 434 -3.10 -22.07 5.13
C ASN A 434 -3.90 -22.79 4.02
N ARG A 435 -3.86 -22.26 2.79
CA ARG A 435 -4.48 -22.91 1.61
C ARG A 435 -3.81 -24.25 1.30
N ASN A 436 -2.48 -24.30 1.30
CA ASN A 436 -1.73 -25.52 1.00
C ASN A 436 -2.00 -26.61 2.06
N PHE A 437 -1.94 -26.25 3.35
CA PHE A 437 -2.27 -27.14 4.45
C PHE A 437 -3.73 -27.60 4.41
N SER A 438 -4.68 -26.71 4.11
CA SER A 438 -6.10 -27.05 3.91
C SER A 438 -6.30 -28.12 2.83
N ASN A 439 -5.50 -28.10 1.75
CA ASN A 439 -5.58 -29.11 0.69
C ASN A 439 -5.04 -30.48 1.13
N ILE A 440 -3.93 -30.51 1.87
CA ILE A 440 -3.40 -31.76 2.49
C ILE A 440 -4.42 -32.31 3.50
N LEU A 441 -4.93 -31.48 4.40
CA LEU A 441 -5.95 -31.81 5.38
C LEU A 441 -7.23 -32.39 4.74
N ARG A 442 -7.73 -31.79 3.65
CA ARG A 442 -8.85 -32.34 2.86
C ARG A 442 -8.52 -33.71 2.27
N ALA A 443 -7.30 -33.93 1.80
CA ALA A 443 -6.86 -35.24 1.30
C ALA A 443 -6.80 -36.30 2.41
N LYS A 444 -6.34 -35.95 3.63
CA LYS A 444 -6.37 -36.86 4.79
C LYS A 444 -7.81 -37.16 5.23
N ILE A 445 -8.67 -36.14 5.34
CA ILE A 445 -10.09 -36.29 5.71
C ILE A 445 -10.86 -37.18 4.73
N ARG A 446 -10.59 -37.13 3.43
CA ARG A 446 -11.21 -38.06 2.46
C ARG A 446 -10.93 -39.53 2.76
N LYS A 447 -9.76 -39.85 3.34
CA LYS A 447 -9.42 -41.22 3.75
C LYS A 447 -10.19 -41.69 4.99
N MET A 448 -10.87 -40.81 5.71
CA MET A 448 -11.83 -41.19 6.75
C MET A 448 -13.10 -41.86 6.17
N LYS A 449 -13.33 -41.75 4.84
CA LYS A 449 -14.46 -42.37 4.11
C LYS A 449 -15.85 -42.00 4.67
N LEU A 450 -15.94 -40.83 5.30
CA LEU A 450 -17.18 -40.28 5.85
C LEU A 450 -18.05 -39.65 4.74
N PRO A 451 -19.39 -39.62 4.91
CA PRO A 451 -20.28 -38.93 3.97
C PRO A 451 -19.99 -37.43 3.85
N ASP A 452 -20.31 -36.85 2.69
CA ASP A 452 -20.26 -35.41 2.47
C ASP A 452 -21.13 -34.66 3.49
N GLY A 453 -20.62 -33.51 3.97
CA GLY A 453 -21.27 -32.74 5.03
C GLY A 453 -21.15 -33.34 6.45
N SER A 454 -20.38 -34.42 6.65
CA SER A 454 -20.18 -35.03 7.97
C SER A 454 -19.67 -34.04 9.02
N LYS A 455 -20.41 -33.94 10.14
CA LYS A 455 -20.06 -33.10 11.29
C LYS A 455 -18.70 -33.47 11.89
N THR A 456 -18.35 -34.76 11.88
CA THR A 456 -17.04 -35.26 12.36
C THR A 456 -15.91 -34.75 11.48
N ALA A 457 -16.06 -34.84 10.16
CA ALA A 457 -15.09 -34.30 9.20
C ALA A 457 -14.93 -32.77 9.35
N GLY A 458 -16.04 -32.05 9.54
CA GLY A 458 -16.02 -30.60 9.81
C GLY A 458 -15.29 -30.23 11.11
N LYS A 459 -15.50 -30.99 12.20
CA LYS A 459 -14.80 -30.79 13.48
C LYS A 459 -13.29 -31.05 13.35
N VAL A 460 -12.91 -32.17 12.73
CA VAL A 460 -11.50 -32.52 12.44
C VAL A 460 -10.84 -31.40 11.61
N TYR A 461 -11.48 -30.98 10.51
CA TYR A 461 -10.98 -29.91 9.66
C TYR A 461 -10.74 -28.62 10.46
N ALA A 462 -11.73 -28.16 11.22
CA ALA A 462 -11.65 -26.89 11.94
C ALA A 462 -10.64 -26.93 13.11
N LYS A 463 -10.48 -28.07 13.78
CA LYS A 463 -9.41 -28.30 14.77
C LYS A 463 -8.02 -28.19 14.12
N CYS A 464 -7.78 -28.89 13.02
CA CYS A 464 -6.48 -28.88 12.34
C CYS A 464 -6.13 -27.51 11.75
N ILE A 465 -7.08 -26.78 11.14
CA ILE A 465 -6.84 -25.41 10.68
C ILE A 465 -6.49 -24.46 11.84
N MET A 466 -7.20 -24.57 12.97
CA MET A 466 -6.97 -23.72 14.15
C MET A 466 -5.59 -23.97 14.78
N ASP A 467 -5.18 -25.22 14.91
CA ASP A 467 -3.85 -25.58 15.43
C ASP A 467 -2.74 -25.17 14.45
N PHE A 468 -2.95 -25.35 13.14
CA PHE A 468 -1.99 -24.90 12.13
C PHE A 468 -1.76 -23.39 12.17
N GLU A 469 -2.83 -22.58 12.26
CA GLU A 469 -2.74 -21.13 12.37
C GLU A 469 -2.02 -20.68 13.65
N ASN A 470 -2.37 -21.27 14.80
CA ASN A 470 -1.92 -20.82 16.12
C ASN A 470 -0.56 -21.38 16.55
N ARG A 471 -0.12 -22.51 15.99
CA ARG A 471 1.09 -23.25 16.43
C ARG A 471 1.95 -23.70 15.27
N ILE A 472 1.50 -24.68 14.48
CA ILE A 472 2.36 -25.38 13.49
C ILE A 472 3.05 -24.40 12.53
N LYS A 473 2.31 -23.41 12.01
CA LYS A 473 2.83 -22.41 11.07
C LYS A 473 3.84 -21.44 11.70
N ALA A 474 3.67 -21.12 12.99
CA ALA A 474 4.60 -20.26 13.73
C ALA A 474 5.87 -21.02 14.14
N ASP A 475 5.73 -22.28 14.51
CA ASP A 475 6.79 -23.10 15.10
C ASP A 475 7.58 -23.95 14.11
N PHE A 476 7.14 -24.07 12.85
CA PHE A 476 7.85 -24.88 11.85
C PHE A 476 9.30 -24.42 11.60
N ARG A 477 10.25 -25.38 11.66
CA ARG A 477 11.70 -25.16 11.44
C ARG A 477 12.31 -26.08 10.36
N ASN A 478 11.53 -26.97 9.74
CA ASN A 478 12.01 -28.06 8.88
C ASN A 478 13.12 -28.93 9.52
N ASN A 479 12.85 -29.43 10.73
CA ASN A 479 13.80 -30.14 11.60
C ASN A 479 13.43 -31.64 11.80
N GLY A 480 12.54 -32.20 10.98
CA GLY A 480 12.06 -33.58 11.13
C GLY A 480 10.96 -33.77 12.20
N GLN A 481 10.49 -32.68 12.82
CA GLN A 481 9.41 -32.73 13.81
C GLN A 481 8.09 -33.22 13.19
N LYS A 482 7.49 -34.24 13.81
CA LYS A 482 6.10 -34.64 13.58
C LYS A 482 5.16 -33.74 14.38
N TRP A 483 3.97 -33.48 13.85
CA TRP A 483 2.97 -32.62 14.46
C TRP A 483 1.69 -33.40 14.73
N ALA A 484 1.28 -33.51 15.99
CA ALA A 484 0.01 -34.10 16.38
C ALA A 484 -0.99 -32.98 16.76
N VAL A 485 -2.23 -33.09 16.30
CA VAL A 485 -3.34 -32.17 16.62
C VAL A 485 -4.47 -32.96 17.29
N ASP A 486 -4.87 -32.56 18.49
CA ASP A 486 -6.09 -33.06 19.14
C ASP A 486 -7.31 -32.66 18.29
N VAL A 487 -7.94 -33.65 17.65
CA VAL A 487 -9.17 -33.46 16.87
C VAL A 487 -10.43 -33.70 17.69
N GLY A 488 -10.29 -34.19 18.93
CA GLY A 488 -11.35 -34.38 19.91
C GLY A 488 -12.41 -35.40 19.47
N ILE A 489 -11.99 -36.52 18.88
CA ILE A 489 -12.88 -37.63 18.50
C ILE A 489 -12.31 -38.95 19.02
N GLU A 490 -13.18 -39.85 19.45
CA GLU A 490 -12.81 -41.20 19.93
C GLU A 490 -12.63 -42.20 18.78
N ALA A 491 -13.14 -41.88 17.59
CA ALA A 491 -13.08 -42.75 16.42
C ALA A 491 -11.74 -42.61 15.68
N GLU A 492 -11.04 -43.73 15.53
CA GLU A 492 -9.76 -43.82 14.83
C GLU A 492 -9.93 -43.91 13.31
N PHE A 493 -8.98 -43.35 12.58
CA PHE A 493 -8.90 -43.45 11.12
C PHE A 493 -7.42 -43.52 10.69
N PRO A 494 -6.75 -44.69 10.83
CA PRO A 494 -5.32 -44.82 10.55
C PRO A 494 -4.91 -44.42 9.12
N GLU A 495 -5.76 -44.70 8.11
CA GLU A 495 -5.51 -44.22 6.73
C GLU A 495 -5.41 -42.69 6.63
N ALA A 496 -6.18 -41.96 7.46
CA ALA A 496 -6.15 -40.50 7.58
C ALA A 496 -5.05 -40.00 8.54
N GLY A 497 -4.34 -40.90 9.24
CA GLY A 497 -3.38 -40.58 10.29
C GLY A 497 -4.04 -40.12 11.59
N ILE A 498 -5.25 -40.60 11.90
CA ILE A 498 -5.93 -40.36 13.19
C ILE A 498 -5.84 -41.61 14.07
N GLU A 499 -5.10 -41.51 15.17
CA GLU A 499 -4.85 -42.56 16.18
C GLU A 499 -4.93 -41.90 17.57
N GLU A 500 -5.47 -42.59 18.59
CA GLU A 500 -5.63 -42.06 19.96
C GLU A 500 -6.31 -40.66 20.07
N GLY A 501 -7.12 -40.28 19.08
CA GLY A 501 -7.81 -38.97 19.01
C GLY A 501 -6.96 -37.81 18.45
N TYR A 502 -5.75 -38.09 17.95
CA TYR A 502 -4.86 -37.10 17.34
C TYR A 502 -4.73 -37.32 15.83
N MET A 503 -4.91 -36.28 15.01
CA MET A 503 -4.43 -36.31 13.61
C MET A 503 -2.95 -35.93 13.57
N THR A 504 -2.14 -36.79 12.96
CA THR A 504 -0.70 -36.57 12.79
C THR A 504 -0.35 -35.98 11.42
N PHE A 505 0.71 -35.16 11.36
CA PHE A 505 1.30 -34.62 10.15
C PHE A 505 2.82 -34.80 10.17
N THR A 506 3.41 -35.19 9.04
CA THR A 506 4.87 -35.33 8.92
C THR A 506 5.55 -33.98 8.68
N ASN A 507 6.87 -33.92 8.87
CA ASN A 507 7.66 -32.74 8.55
C ASN A 507 7.55 -32.37 7.06
N GLU A 508 7.41 -33.37 6.19
CA GLU A 508 7.32 -33.25 4.73
C GLU A 508 5.93 -32.73 4.30
N GLU A 509 4.85 -33.16 4.96
CA GLU A 509 3.52 -32.60 4.73
C GLU A 509 3.47 -31.10 5.11
N ILE A 510 4.16 -30.69 6.18
CA ILE A 510 4.27 -29.26 6.52
C ILE A 510 5.24 -28.54 5.57
N LEU A 511 6.35 -29.15 5.17
CA LEU A 511 7.29 -28.57 4.20
C LEU A 511 6.61 -28.28 2.85
N GLN A 512 5.77 -29.19 2.35
CA GLN A 512 4.95 -28.99 1.14
C GLN A 512 4.00 -27.78 1.24
N CYS A 513 3.63 -27.35 2.46
CA CYS A 513 2.87 -26.12 2.65
C CYS A 513 3.73 -24.87 2.41
N PHE A 514 4.99 -24.90 2.86
CA PHE A 514 5.92 -23.77 2.83
C PHE A 514 6.72 -23.64 1.54
N GLU A 515 7.30 -24.72 1.03
CA GLU A 515 8.29 -24.71 -0.06
C GLU A 515 7.83 -23.93 -1.30
N PRO A 516 6.61 -24.12 -1.86
CA PRO A 516 6.17 -23.37 -3.04
C PRO A 516 6.07 -21.85 -2.79
N VAL A 517 5.74 -21.47 -1.55
CA VAL A 517 5.57 -20.08 -1.13
C VAL A 517 6.94 -19.44 -0.89
N VAL A 518 7.81 -20.13 -0.15
CA VAL A 518 9.18 -19.66 0.14
C VAL A 518 10.00 -19.54 -1.14
N ASN A 519 9.96 -20.53 -2.04
CA ASN A 519 10.71 -20.49 -3.30
C ASN A 519 10.37 -19.25 -4.15
N ARG A 520 9.11 -18.82 -4.16
CA ARG A 520 8.68 -17.58 -4.84
C ARG A 520 9.24 -16.32 -4.16
N ILE A 521 9.29 -16.28 -2.82
CA ILE A 521 9.92 -15.18 -2.07
C ILE A 521 11.43 -15.12 -2.37
N LEU A 522 12.12 -16.27 -2.41
CA LEU A 522 13.55 -16.34 -2.74
C LEU A 522 13.85 -15.83 -4.16
N GLU A 523 12.95 -16.07 -5.11
CA GLU A 523 13.04 -15.51 -6.46
C GLU A 523 12.93 -13.98 -6.45
N LEU A 524 11.91 -13.43 -5.78
CA LEU A 524 11.71 -11.98 -5.65
C LEU A 524 12.93 -11.29 -4.99
N VAL A 525 13.45 -11.86 -3.89
CA VAL A 525 14.65 -11.34 -3.20
C VAL A 525 15.87 -11.36 -4.13
N ARG A 526 16.10 -12.46 -4.86
CA ARG A 526 17.20 -12.58 -5.81
C ARG A 526 17.10 -11.53 -6.92
N ASN A 527 15.91 -11.34 -7.49
CA ASN A 527 15.68 -10.40 -8.57
C ASN A 527 15.91 -8.94 -8.13
N GLN A 528 15.50 -8.57 -6.90
CA GLN A 528 15.82 -7.25 -6.34
C GLN A 528 17.32 -7.07 -6.08
N ILE A 529 18.02 -8.07 -5.53
CA ILE A 529 19.48 -7.99 -5.34
C ILE A 529 20.20 -7.75 -6.68
N ILE A 530 19.81 -8.47 -7.74
CA ILE A 530 20.36 -8.26 -9.10
C ILE A 530 20.07 -6.84 -9.60
N ALA A 531 18.85 -6.31 -9.39
CA ALA A 531 18.49 -4.95 -9.80
C ALA A 531 19.29 -3.87 -9.04
N ILE A 532 19.53 -4.04 -7.74
CA ILE A 532 20.36 -3.13 -6.93
C ILE A 532 21.82 -3.15 -7.42
N GLN A 533 22.36 -4.34 -7.72
CA GLN A 533 23.71 -4.49 -8.27
C GLN A 533 23.85 -3.87 -9.66
N ALA A 534 22.83 -3.97 -10.53
CA ALA A 534 22.81 -3.33 -11.84
C ALA A 534 22.80 -1.78 -11.76
N GLN A 535 22.34 -1.20 -10.65
CA GLN A 535 22.43 0.24 -10.35
C GLN A 535 23.76 0.64 -9.68
N ASN A 536 24.75 -0.26 -9.61
CA ASN A 536 26.04 -0.08 -8.93
C ASN A 536 25.91 0.35 -7.45
N ARG A 537 24.85 -0.07 -6.75
CA ARG A 537 24.61 0.34 -5.35
C ARG A 537 25.09 -0.70 -4.33
N LEU A 538 25.64 -0.21 -3.22
CA LEU A 538 26.20 -1.05 -2.17
C LEU A 538 25.08 -1.51 -1.21
N LEU A 539 24.52 -2.69 -1.47
CA LEU A 539 23.54 -3.31 -0.58
C LEU A 539 24.18 -3.62 0.79
N GLN A 540 23.77 -2.89 1.84
CA GLN A 540 24.24 -3.08 3.22
C GLN A 540 23.35 -4.01 4.03
N ASN A 541 22.03 -3.98 3.83
CA ASN A 541 21.11 -4.77 4.64
C ASN A 541 19.92 -5.29 3.82
N VAL A 542 19.48 -6.51 4.14
CA VAL A 542 18.23 -7.12 3.68
C VAL A 542 17.35 -7.29 4.92
N LEU A 543 16.32 -6.44 5.05
CA LEU A 543 15.49 -6.32 6.24
C LEU A 543 14.22 -7.15 6.08
N VAL A 544 14.17 -8.31 6.75
CA VAL A 544 13.02 -9.22 6.72
C VAL A 544 12.02 -8.77 7.79
N VAL A 545 10.87 -8.27 7.35
CA VAL A 545 9.80 -7.69 8.18
C VAL A 545 8.45 -8.35 7.90
N GLY A 546 7.40 -7.86 8.54
CA GLY A 546 6.05 -8.40 8.36
C GLY A 546 5.76 -9.64 9.22
N GLY A 547 4.49 -10.02 9.29
CA GLY A 547 4.02 -11.10 10.16
C GLY A 547 4.53 -12.49 9.77
N PHE A 548 4.79 -12.74 8.49
CA PHE A 548 5.42 -13.97 8.01
C PHE A 548 6.96 -13.89 8.11
N GLY A 549 7.55 -12.70 8.11
CA GLY A 549 9.00 -12.50 8.33
C GLY A 549 9.48 -12.98 9.71
N ALA A 550 8.57 -13.08 10.68
CA ALA A 550 8.80 -13.72 11.98
C ALA A 550 8.96 -15.26 11.89
N SER A 551 8.60 -15.91 10.77
CA SER A 551 8.82 -17.35 10.57
C SER A 551 10.33 -17.64 10.44
N GLU A 552 10.83 -18.49 11.33
CA GLU A 552 12.26 -18.81 11.37
C GLU A 552 12.70 -19.65 10.17
N TYR A 553 11.85 -20.56 9.69
CA TYR A 553 12.13 -21.27 8.44
C TYR A 553 12.31 -20.30 7.27
N LEU A 554 11.39 -19.34 7.08
CA LEU A 554 11.50 -18.34 6.01
C LEU A 554 12.78 -17.51 6.11
N PHE A 555 13.09 -17.01 7.31
CA PHE A 555 14.29 -16.18 7.54
C PHE A 555 15.59 -16.95 7.23
N GLN A 556 15.70 -18.20 7.69
CA GLN A 556 16.86 -19.04 7.40
C GLN A 556 16.94 -19.37 5.90
N GLN A 557 15.81 -19.65 5.23
CA GLN A 557 15.81 -19.88 3.78
C GLN A 557 16.25 -18.64 2.99
N ILE A 558 15.79 -17.43 3.35
CA ILE A 558 16.28 -16.17 2.75
C ILE A 558 17.79 -16.02 3.00
N LYS A 559 18.23 -16.20 4.26
CA LYS A 559 19.64 -16.06 4.65
C LYS A 559 20.58 -17.04 3.95
N LEU A 560 20.13 -18.26 3.65
CA LEU A 560 20.91 -19.26 2.92
C LEU A 560 20.98 -19.00 1.40
N HIS A 561 19.92 -18.44 0.81
CA HIS A 561 19.78 -18.34 -0.66
C HIS A 561 20.11 -16.96 -1.26
N VAL A 562 20.35 -15.93 -0.44
CA VAL A 562 21.06 -14.74 -0.92
C VAL A 562 22.54 -15.08 -1.20
N PRO A 563 23.20 -14.39 -2.15
CA PRO A 563 24.62 -14.59 -2.43
C PRO A 563 25.49 -14.50 -1.17
N PRO A 564 26.60 -15.28 -1.05
CA PRO A 564 27.38 -15.42 0.18
C PRO A 564 27.78 -14.10 0.86
N GLN A 565 28.16 -13.08 0.09
CA GLN A 565 28.54 -11.75 0.57
C GLN A 565 27.40 -10.97 1.25
N PHE A 566 26.14 -11.38 1.07
CA PHE A 566 24.95 -10.76 1.67
C PHE A 566 24.33 -11.58 2.82
N GLN A 567 24.80 -12.80 3.10
CA GLN A 567 24.19 -13.66 4.14
C GLN A 567 24.30 -13.04 5.54
N ASN A 568 25.43 -12.38 5.85
CA ASN A 568 25.62 -11.63 7.10
C ASN A 568 24.89 -10.28 7.13
N LYS A 569 24.26 -9.89 6.01
CA LYS A 569 23.49 -8.65 5.84
C LYS A 569 21.97 -8.87 5.92
N VAL A 570 21.50 -10.12 5.99
CA VAL A 570 20.10 -10.47 6.24
C VAL A 570 19.80 -10.31 7.74
N VAL A 571 18.90 -9.37 8.06
CA VAL A 571 18.55 -8.96 9.43
C VAL A 571 17.03 -9.00 9.59
N ARG A 572 16.55 -9.52 10.72
CA ARG A 572 15.16 -9.37 11.17
C ARG A 572 15.14 -8.28 12.25
N PRO A 573 14.48 -7.14 12.05
CA PRO A 573 14.37 -6.10 13.06
C PRO A 573 13.70 -6.59 14.36
N MET A 574 14.14 -6.05 15.49
CA MET A 574 13.39 -6.11 16.74
C MET A 574 12.00 -5.51 16.52
N ASP A 575 10.96 -6.07 17.14
CA ASP A 575 9.55 -5.69 16.89
C ASP A 575 9.11 -5.77 15.39
N SER A 576 9.72 -6.61 14.55
CA SER A 576 9.36 -6.80 13.13
C SER A 576 7.85 -6.97 12.83
N VAL A 577 7.06 -7.48 13.77
CA VAL A 577 5.58 -7.58 13.68
C VAL A 577 4.88 -6.22 13.75
N ALA A 578 5.45 -5.27 14.50
CA ALA A 578 4.96 -3.91 14.72
C ALA A 578 5.80 -2.81 14.04
N ALA A 579 6.90 -3.16 13.35
CA ALA A 579 7.78 -2.24 12.64
C ALA A 579 7.01 -1.34 11.66
N ILE A 580 6.07 -1.92 10.91
CA ILE A 580 5.21 -1.22 9.95
C ILE A 580 4.33 -0.18 10.67
N VAL A 581 3.57 -0.56 11.71
CA VAL A 581 2.66 0.37 12.40
C VAL A 581 3.41 1.48 13.15
N LYS A 582 4.54 1.16 13.79
CA LYS A 582 5.40 2.16 14.45
C LYS A 582 6.03 3.11 13.43
N GLY A 583 6.54 2.57 12.32
CA GLY A 583 7.15 3.34 11.24
C GLY A 583 6.19 4.28 10.51
N ALA A 584 4.90 3.93 10.43
CA ALA A 584 3.86 4.81 9.93
C ALA A 584 3.66 6.04 10.84
N VAL A 585 3.86 5.92 12.16
CA VAL A 585 3.91 7.07 13.08
C VAL A 585 5.20 7.86 12.88
N THR A 586 6.35 7.19 12.79
CA THR A 586 7.66 7.84 12.53
C THR A 586 7.59 8.73 11.30
N ALA A 587 7.02 8.24 10.20
CA ALA A 587 6.87 8.98 8.94
C ALA A 587 6.08 10.29 9.10
N GLY A 588 5.06 10.30 9.97
CA GLY A 588 4.28 11.48 10.28
C GLY A 588 4.95 12.46 11.24
N ILE A 589 5.95 12.02 12.01
CA ILE A 589 6.76 12.87 12.89
C ILE A 589 7.90 13.55 12.11
N THR A 590 8.60 12.80 11.27
CA THR A 590 9.79 13.29 10.57
C THR A 590 9.47 14.10 9.31
N GLU A 591 8.35 13.78 8.65
CA GLU A 591 7.90 14.31 7.36
C GLU A 591 8.87 14.06 6.17
N ARG A 592 8.34 13.52 5.05
CA ARG A 592 9.05 13.41 3.75
C ARG A 592 10.44 12.76 3.79
N VAL A 593 10.53 11.52 4.28
CA VAL A 593 11.79 10.74 4.21
C VAL A 593 12.05 10.13 2.84
N VAL A 594 11.02 9.66 2.12
CA VAL A 594 11.21 9.34 0.69
C VAL A 594 11.22 10.65 -0.09
N THR A 595 12.35 10.95 -0.74
CA THR A 595 12.56 12.14 -1.57
C THR A 595 12.16 11.89 -3.01
N SER A 596 12.43 10.68 -3.53
CA SER A 596 12.31 10.32 -4.93
C SER A 596 11.86 8.87 -5.09
N ARG A 597 11.01 8.61 -6.09
CA ARG A 597 10.48 7.27 -6.42
C ARG A 597 10.88 6.83 -7.82
N VAL A 598 10.88 5.53 -8.07
CA VAL A 598 11.11 4.95 -9.40
C VAL A 598 9.76 4.77 -10.10
N ALA A 599 9.59 5.41 -11.25
CA ALA A 599 8.36 5.36 -12.03
C ALA A 599 8.05 3.93 -12.51
N ARG A 600 6.94 3.38 -12.02
CA ARG A 600 6.52 1.98 -12.29
C ARG A 600 5.94 1.78 -13.70
N ARG A 601 5.68 2.88 -14.41
CA ARG A 601 5.01 2.98 -15.72
C ARG A 601 5.67 4.06 -16.57
N HIS A 602 5.55 3.95 -17.89
CA HIS A 602 5.71 5.11 -18.77
C HIS A 602 4.46 5.97 -18.67
N TYR A 603 4.60 7.29 -18.48
CA TYR A 603 3.49 8.27 -18.52
C TYR A 603 3.65 9.16 -19.77
N LEU A 604 2.58 9.32 -20.54
CA LEU A 604 2.64 9.83 -21.92
C LEU A 604 1.33 10.50 -22.37
N MET A 605 1.38 11.28 -23.45
CA MET A 605 0.19 11.72 -24.18
C MET A 605 0.29 11.47 -25.69
N ALA A 606 -0.86 11.51 -26.37
CA ALA A 606 -0.92 11.53 -27.82
C ALA A 606 -0.45 12.88 -28.39
N THR A 607 0.26 12.85 -29.51
CA THR A 607 0.80 14.02 -30.23
C THR A 607 0.69 13.81 -31.75
N LEU A 608 0.92 14.88 -32.52
CA LEU A 608 0.98 14.84 -33.99
C LEU A 608 2.42 15.08 -34.48
N GLN A 609 3.17 14.00 -34.70
CA GLN A 609 4.52 14.06 -35.25
C GLN A 609 4.51 14.26 -36.78
N PRO A 610 5.58 14.79 -37.41
CA PRO A 610 5.71 14.83 -38.88
C PRO A 610 5.46 13.46 -39.51
N PHE A 611 4.67 13.38 -40.57
CA PHE A 611 4.46 12.09 -41.25
C PHE A 611 5.76 11.59 -41.89
N LYS A 612 5.94 10.27 -41.94
CA LYS A 612 7.13 9.59 -42.45
C LYS A 612 6.67 8.46 -43.36
N GLU A 613 6.71 8.72 -44.66
CA GLU A 613 6.39 7.76 -45.70
C GLU A 613 7.13 6.43 -45.45
N GLY A 614 6.43 5.29 -45.53
CA GLY A 614 7.00 3.96 -45.33
C GLY A 614 7.34 3.56 -43.88
N HIS A 615 7.27 4.47 -42.89
CA HIS A 615 7.43 4.16 -41.46
C HIS A 615 6.09 4.27 -40.70
N HIS A 616 5.35 5.37 -40.90
CA HIS A 616 4.06 5.58 -40.25
C HIS A 616 2.92 4.87 -41.02
N PRO A 617 1.92 4.28 -40.33
CA PRO A 617 0.74 3.72 -40.99
C PRO A 617 -0.09 4.80 -41.70
N GLU A 618 -0.44 4.57 -42.97
CA GLU A 618 -1.15 5.55 -43.81
C GLU A 618 -2.52 5.96 -43.23
N GLN A 619 -3.22 5.04 -42.56
CA GLN A 619 -4.46 5.32 -41.81
C GLN A 619 -4.30 6.34 -40.66
N TYR A 620 -3.05 6.61 -40.25
CA TYR A 620 -2.69 7.61 -39.24
C TYR A 620 -2.22 8.94 -39.85
N ARG A 621 -2.09 9.04 -41.18
CA ARG A 621 -1.83 10.31 -41.89
C ARG A 621 -3.01 11.27 -41.69
N VAL A 622 -2.70 12.53 -41.39
CA VAL A 622 -3.65 13.65 -41.36
C VAL A 622 -2.97 14.94 -41.83
N PRO A 623 -3.65 15.81 -42.60
CA PRO A 623 -3.11 17.12 -42.95
C PRO A 623 -3.10 18.06 -41.74
N SER A 624 -2.15 19.00 -41.72
CA SER A 624 -2.03 20.04 -40.68
C SER A 624 -2.17 21.45 -41.29
N LEU A 625 -2.46 22.46 -40.45
CA LEU A 625 -2.66 23.85 -40.89
C LEU A 625 -1.38 24.48 -41.48
N ASP A 626 -0.20 23.95 -41.13
CA ASP A 626 1.08 24.29 -41.76
C ASP A 626 1.32 23.67 -43.16
N GLY A 627 0.29 23.02 -43.73
CA GLY A 627 0.34 22.41 -45.06
C GLY A 627 1.14 21.11 -45.14
N LYS A 628 1.56 20.54 -44.00
CA LYS A 628 2.36 19.30 -43.94
C LYS A 628 1.54 18.16 -43.34
N ASP A 629 1.81 16.94 -43.81
CA ASP A 629 1.24 15.73 -43.23
C ASP A 629 1.81 15.43 -41.85
N ARG A 630 0.95 14.92 -40.98
CA ARG A 630 1.26 14.48 -39.61
C ARG A 630 0.76 13.07 -39.38
N CYS A 631 1.36 12.38 -38.42
CA CYS A 631 0.89 11.11 -37.91
C CYS A 631 0.13 11.33 -36.60
N LYS A 632 -1.17 10.98 -36.56
CA LYS A 632 -1.96 10.99 -35.32
C LYS A 632 -1.65 9.76 -34.45
N TYR A 633 -1.97 9.85 -33.17
CA TYR A 633 -1.76 8.80 -32.16
C TYR A 633 -0.29 8.46 -31.84
N THR A 634 0.71 9.12 -32.43
CA THR A 634 2.11 9.03 -31.97
C THR A 634 2.25 9.57 -30.54
N ARG A 635 3.04 8.93 -29.68
CA ARG A 635 3.21 9.37 -28.27
C ARG A 635 4.30 10.43 -28.07
N GLN A 636 4.14 11.24 -27.02
CA GLN A 636 5.23 11.91 -26.31
C GLN A 636 5.26 11.39 -24.86
N ILE A 637 6.43 10.98 -24.38
CA ILE A 637 6.62 10.53 -22.99
C ILE A 637 6.94 11.74 -22.10
N PHE A 638 6.36 11.80 -20.91
CA PHE A 638 6.78 12.68 -19.82
C PHE A 638 7.82 11.99 -18.92
N VAL A 639 7.47 10.78 -18.46
CA VAL A 639 8.24 9.98 -17.52
C VAL A 639 8.36 8.56 -18.05
N GLN A 640 9.57 8.03 -18.13
CA GLN A 640 9.81 6.65 -18.56
C GLN A 640 9.67 5.67 -17.39
N LYS A 641 9.26 4.42 -17.67
CA LYS A 641 9.34 3.35 -16.68
C LYS A 641 10.81 3.17 -16.26
N GLY A 642 11.07 3.08 -14.95
CA GLY A 642 12.40 3.03 -14.37
C GLY A 642 13.06 4.39 -14.08
N GLN A 643 12.46 5.51 -14.51
CA GLN A 643 12.99 6.85 -14.23
C GLN A 643 12.80 7.22 -12.74
N ARG A 644 13.85 7.74 -12.09
CA ARG A 644 13.73 8.39 -10.77
C ARG A 644 13.03 9.74 -10.93
N VAL A 645 11.96 9.96 -10.16
CA VAL A 645 11.17 11.20 -10.12
C VAL A 645 11.12 11.69 -8.68
N LYS A 646 11.41 12.98 -8.47
CA LYS A 646 11.43 13.60 -7.15
C LYS A 646 10.02 14.00 -6.71
N ILE A 647 9.66 13.71 -5.47
CA ILE A 647 8.33 13.93 -4.90
C ILE A 647 8.04 15.43 -4.81
N GLY A 648 6.85 15.83 -5.27
CA GLY A 648 6.39 17.22 -5.27
C GLY A 648 7.00 18.11 -6.38
N GLU A 649 8.00 17.64 -7.12
CA GLU A 649 8.56 18.37 -8.27
C GLU A 649 7.89 17.94 -9.59
N PRO A 650 7.38 18.89 -10.40
CA PRO A 650 6.70 18.56 -11.64
C PRO A 650 7.67 18.30 -12.79
N VAL A 651 7.45 17.22 -13.53
CA VAL A 651 8.10 16.94 -14.81
C VAL A 651 7.42 17.76 -15.90
N LYS A 652 8.11 18.80 -16.38
CA LYS A 652 7.66 19.67 -17.47
C LYS A 652 7.93 19.05 -18.84
N VAL A 653 6.94 19.06 -19.73
CA VAL A 653 7.13 18.91 -21.18
C VAL A 653 6.40 20.05 -21.91
N SER A 654 7.08 20.68 -22.86
CA SER A 654 6.55 21.77 -23.67
C SER A 654 5.90 21.26 -24.96
N PHE A 655 4.78 21.86 -25.33
CA PHE A 655 3.97 21.51 -26.50
C PHE A 655 3.52 22.77 -27.26
N PHE A 656 2.94 22.57 -28.45
CA PHE A 656 2.18 23.60 -29.15
C PHE A 656 0.95 23.00 -29.84
N ARG A 657 -0.09 23.83 -30.05
CA ARG A 657 -1.24 23.54 -30.92
C ARG A 657 -1.24 24.49 -32.11
N GLN A 658 -1.70 24.00 -33.27
CA GLN A 658 -2.06 24.83 -34.42
C GLN A 658 -3.57 25.11 -34.32
N VAL A 659 -3.97 26.38 -34.20
CA VAL A 659 -5.35 26.79 -33.95
C VAL A 659 -5.83 27.73 -35.04
N ALA A 660 -6.92 27.36 -35.73
CA ALA A 660 -7.50 28.18 -36.78
C ALA A 660 -8.28 29.40 -36.19
N PRO A 661 -8.41 30.52 -36.92
CA PRO A 661 -9.26 31.63 -36.54
C PRO A 661 -10.70 31.16 -36.25
N GLY A 662 -11.28 31.61 -35.13
CA GLY A 662 -12.63 31.25 -34.72
C GLY A 662 -12.82 29.82 -34.20
N ALA A 663 -11.75 29.01 -34.08
CA ALA A 663 -11.83 27.71 -33.42
C ALA A 663 -12.08 27.84 -31.91
N THR A 664 -12.65 26.79 -31.30
CA THR A 664 -12.79 26.73 -29.84
C THR A 664 -11.43 26.72 -29.15
N LEU A 665 -11.38 27.32 -27.96
CA LEU A 665 -10.22 27.33 -27.07
C LEU A 665 -10.40 26.42 -25.83
N MET A 666 -11.48 25.62 -25.81
CA MET A 666 -11.65 24.51 -24.87
C MET A 666 -11.01 23.25 -25.45
N TYR A 667 -10.15 22.58 -24.69
CA TYR A 667 -9.51 21.33 -25.10
C TYR A 667 -9.58 20.25 -24.03
N GLU A 668 -9.64 18.99 -24.47
CA GLU A 668 -9.56 17.79 -23.64
C GLU A 668 -8.37 16.94 -24.12
N ASP A 669 -7.38 16.75 -23.26
CA ASP A 669 -6.17 15.98 -23.56
C ASP A 669 -6.09 14.72 -22.71
N VAL A 670 -6.05 13.55 -23.35
CA VAL A 670 -5.94 12.28 -22.63
C VAL A 670 -4.48 12.03 -22.25
N LEU A 671 -4.25 11.82 -20.95
CA LEU A 671 -3.01 11.35 -20.38
C LEU A 671 -3.09 9.83 -20.17
N TYR A 672 -2.07 9.14 -20.67
CA TYR A 672 -1.99 7.70 -20.77
C TYR A 672 -0.82 7.15 -19.94
N ALA A 673 -0.84 5.85 -19.68
CA ALA A 673 0.33 5.12 -19.23
C ALA A 673 0.52 3.78 -19.96
N CYS A 674 1.72 3.19 -19.80
CA CYS A 674 2.04 1.85 -20.27
C CYS A 674 2.85 1.09 -19.20
N ASP A 675 2.45 -0.14 -18.92
CA ASP A 675 3.10 -1.05 -17.96
C ASP A 675 4.29 -1.83 -18.57
N ASP A 676 4.35 -2.00 -19.89
CA ASP A 676 5.48 -2.64 -20.61
C ASP A 676 6.80 -1.88 -20.40
N ASP A 677 7.92 -2.60 -20.40
CA ASP A 677 9.26 -2.00 -20.36
C ASP A 677 9.54 -1.18 -21.63
N VAL A 678 9.11 -1.68 -22.80
CA VAL A 678 9.16 -0.97 -24.08
C VAL A 678 7.76 -0.50 -24.46
N CYS A 679 7.40 0.71 -24.05
CA CYS A 679 6.11 1.32 -24.41
C CYS A 679 5.96 1.46 -25.96
N PRO A 680 4.80 1.10 -26.54
CA PRO A 680 4.52 1.18 -27.99
C PRO A 680 4.60 2.59 -28.60
N GLU A 681 4.89 2.72 -29.89
CA GLU A 681 4.96 4.02 -30.60
C GLU A 681 3.59 4.75 -30.70
N TYR A 682 2.49 4.00 -30.76
CA TYR A 682 1.14 4.53 -31.01
C TYR A 682 0.19 4.30 -29.83
N THR A 683 -0.52 5.34 -29.40
CA THR A 683 -1.52 5.31 -28.30
C THR A 683 -2.78 4.48 -28.61
N LYS A 684 -2.86 3.85 -29.78
CA LYS A 684 -3.89 2.86 -30.14
C LYS A 684 -3.45 1.41 -29.92
N ASP A 685 -2.22 1.16 -29.49
CA ASP A 685 -1.81 -0.16 -29.01
C ASP A 685 -2.56 -0.49 -27.69
N PRO A 686 -3.19 -1.67 -27.55
CA PRO A 686 -4.02 -2.00 -26.39
C PRO A 686 -3.25 -2.09 -25.06
N ARG A 687 -1.91 -2.05 -25.07
CA ARG A 687 -1.06 -1.98 -23.87
C ARG A 687 -0.92 -0.57 -23.30
N ILE A 688 -1.28 0.45 -24.07
CA ILE A 688 -1.36 1.83 -23.58
C ILE A 688 -2.78 2.06 -23.03
N LYS A 689 -2.88 2.55 -21.79
CA LYS A 689 -4.14 2.76 -21.06
C LYS A 689 -4.38 4.23 -20.80
N GLU A 690 -5.63 4.67 -20.91
CA GLU A 690 -6.07 6.01 -20.54
C GLU A 690 -6.16 6.10 -19.01
N ILE A 691 -5.58 7.15 -18.40
CA ILE A 691 -5.65 7.40 -16.95
C ILE A 691 -6.63 8.53 -16.63
N VAL A 692 -6.45 9.69 -17.30
CA VAL A 692 -7.21 10.91 -17.02
C VAL A 692 -7.29 11.81 -18.24
N THR A 693 -8.38 12.56 -18.34
CA THR A 693 -8.53 13.66 -19.30
C THR A 693 -8.21 14.99 -18.62
N LEU A 694 -7.25 15.72 -19.16
CA LEU A 694 -6.90 17.09 -18.79
C LEU A 694 -7.75 18.05 -19.61
N THR A 695 -8.78 18.62 -18.99
CA THR A 695 -9.57 19.70 -19.60
C THR A 695 -8.87 21.04 -19.38
N SER A 696 -8.78 21.87 -20.42
CA SER A 696 -8.22 23.22 -20.37
C SER A 696 -9.11 24.26 -21.04
N ASP A 697 -9.16 25.44 -20.44
CA ASP A 697 -9.88 26.63 -20.88
C ASP A 697 -8.85 27.71 -21.28
N LEU A 698 -8.59 27.82 -22.59
CA LEU A 698 -7.74 28.87 -23.14
C LEU A 698 -8.56 30.09 -23.61
N SER A 699 -9.89 30.14 -23.39
CA SER A 699 -10.75 31.21 -23.95
C SER A 699 -10.51 32.58 -23.33
N ARG A 700 -9.72 32.65 -22.26
CA ARG A 700 -9.26 33.88 -21.59
C ARG A 700 -8.08 34.54 -22.31
N LYS A 701 -7.45 33.83 -23.25
CA LYS A 701 -6.37 34.33 -24.12
C LYS A 701 -6.94 34.84 -25.44
N ASN A 702 -6.40 35.93 -25.94
CA ASN A 702 -6.75 36.48 -27.24
C ASN A 702 -5.85 35.87 -28.34
N LEU A 703 -6.43 35.02 -29.19
CA LEU A 703 -5.71 34.29 -30.24
C LEU A 703 -4.78 35.17 -31.10
N GLU A 704 -5.21 36.39 -31.42
CA GLU A 704 -4.52 37.28 -32.35
C GLU A 704 -3.38 38.10 -31.72
N LYS A 705 -3.41 38.27 -30.40
CA LYS A 705 -2.45 39.10 -29.64
C LYS A 705 -1.45 38.27 -28.85
N ASP A 706 -1.87 37.11 -28.36
CA ASP A 706 -1.14 36.34 -27.36
C ASP A 706 -0.23 35.26 -27.99
N PHE A 707 -0.42 34.94 -29.29
CA PHE A 707 0.19 33.79 -29.96
C PHE A 707 0.80 34.11 -31.33
N GLU A 708 1.78 33.28 -31.73
CA GLU A 708 2.48 33.40 -33.02
C GLU A 708 1.51 33.13 -34.18
N ARG A 709 1.15 34.19 -34.91
CA ARG A 709 0.41 34.10 -36.18
C ARG A 709 1.27 33.45 -37.26
N MET A 710 0.70 32.48 -37.95
CA MET A 710 1.28 31.75 -39.07
C MET A 710 0.36 31.92 -40.29
N ASP A 711 0.91 32.37 -41.42
CA ASP A 711 0.18 32.46 -42.69
C ASP A 711 0.75 31.45 -43.70
N THR A 712 -0.11 30.64 -44.31
CA THR A 712 0.24 29.63 -45.31
C THR A 712 -0.69 29.69 -46.52
N PRO A 713 -0.36 29.03 -47.65
CA PRO A 713 -1.28 28.91 -48.79
C PRO A 713 -2.63 28.26 -48.45
N GLN A 714 -2.71 27.54 -47.32
CA GLN A 714 -3.92 26.91 -46.81
C GLN A 714 -4.75 27.84 -45.89
N GLY A 715 -4.19 28.96 -45.44
CA GLY A 715 -4.86 29.98 -44.61
C GLY A 715 -3.99 30.50 -43.46
N THR A 716 -4.58 31.36 -42.62
CA THR A 716 -3.98 31.81 -41.37
C THR A 716 -4.28 30.81 -40.24
N PHE A 717 -3.33 30.57 -39.34
CA PHE A 717 -3.53 29.89 -38.06
C PHE A 717 -2.59 30.48 -36.99
N TYR A 718 -2.76 30.07 -35.74
CA TYR A 718 -1.94 30.51 -34.61
C TYR A 718 -1.24 29.33 -33.93
N ARG A 719 -0.02 29.53 -33.45
CA ARG A 719 0.69 28.56 -32.62
C ARG A 719 0.55 28.91 -31.15
N VAL A 720 -0.29 28.15 -30.47
CA VAL A 720 -0.49 28.23 -29.02
C VAL A 720 0.55 27.36 -28.35
N TYR A 721 1.59 27.97 -27.77
CA TYR A 721 2.60 27.28 -26.96
C TYR A 721 2.13 27.13 -25.52
N PHE A 722 2.31 25.94 -24.94
CA PHE A 722 1.96 25.64 -23.55
C PHE A 722 2.88 24.57 -22.98
N ASP A 723 3.05 24.59 -21.67
CA ASP A 723 3.72 23.55 -20.91
C ASP A 723 2.68 22.66 -20.24
N ILE A 724 2.98 21.37 -20.11
CA ILE A 724 2.29 20.49 -19.17
C ILE A 724 3.29 20.07 -18.09
N TYR A 725 2.90 20.35 -16.85
CA TYR A 725 3.64 20.03 -15.64
C TYR A 725 3.00 18.80 -14.98
N LEU A 726 3.73 17.69 -14.90
CA LEU A 726 3.26 16.43 -14.33
C LEU A 726 3.95 16.12 -12.99
N THR A 727 3.20 16.18 -11.89
CA THR A 727 3.67 15.77 -10.55
C THR A 727 3.13 14.38 -10.20
N LEU A 728 4.03 13.49 -9.76
CA LEU A 728 3.72 12.12 -9.34
C LEU A 728 4.03 11.96 -7.83
N ASP A 729 3.02 12.08 -6.97
CA ASP A 729 3.19 12.08 -5.50
C ASP A 729 2.67 10.79 -4.85
N GLY A 730 3.10 9.63 -5.38
CA GLY A 730 2.91 8.26 -4.84
C GLY A 730 1.48 7.71 -4.74
N SER A 731 0.49 8.59 -4.62
CA SER A 731 -0.93 8.36 -4.37
C SER A 731 -1.84 9.31 -5.16
N GLU A 732 -1.29 10.42 -5.69
CA GLU A 732 -1.97 11.33 -6.61
C GLU A 732 -1.13 11.59 -7.88
N PHE A 733 -1.83 11.70 -9.00
CA PHE A 733 -1.33 12.15 -10.30
C PHE A 733 -1.90 13.55 -10.55
N ASN A 734 -1.04 14.55 -10.63
CA ASN A 734 -1.44 15.93 -10.83
C ASN A 734 -0.81 16.47 -12.12
N ALA A 735 -1.64 16.91 -13.06
CA ALA A 735 -1.19 17.54 -14.30
C ALA A 735 -1.81 18.93 -14.48
N GLU A 736 -0.96 19.93 -14.69
CA GLU A 736 -1.36 21.32 -14.96
C GLU A 736 -0.94 21.72 -16.39
N LEU A 737 -1.86 22.32 -17.15
CA LEU A 737 -1.54 22.99 -18.41
C LEU A 737 -1.29 24.48 -18.13
N VAL A 738 -0.10 24.95 -18.44
CA VAL A 738 0.35 26.33 -18.23
C VAL A 738 0.60 27.00 -19.56
N CYS A 739 0.00 28.17 -19.79
CA CYS A 739 0.19 28.97 -20.99
C CYS A 739 0.59 30.40 -20.60
N GLN A 740 1.73 30.87 -21.11
CA GLN A 740 2.32 32.17 -20.75
C GLN A 740 2.49 32.40 -19.23
N GLY A 741 2.71 31.33 -18.45
CA GLY A 741 2.84 31.39 -16.98
C GLY A 741 1.52 31.33 -16.19
N GLU A 742 0.36 31.33 -16.85
CA GLU A 742 -0.94 31.15 -16.20
C GLU A 742 -1.42 29.69 -16.32
N VAL A 743 -2.03 29.14 -15.26
CA VAL A 743 -2.61 27.79 -15.28
C VAL A 743 -3.99 27.84 -15.94
N MET A 744 -4.11 27.19 -17.10
CA MET A 744 -5.31 27.22 -17.95
C MET A 744 -6.10 25.91 -17.91
N GLY A 745 -5.48 24.82 -17.42
CA GLY A 745 -6.13 23.54 -17.19
C GLY A 745 -5.50 22.81 -16.02
N ARG A 746 -6.31 22.06 -15.28
CA ARG A 746 -5.86 21.20 -14.17
C ARG A 746 -6.63 19.89 -14.22
N CYS A 747 -5.92 18.78 -14.11
CA CYS A 747 -6.54 17.52 -13.68
C CYS A 747 -5.73 16.92 -12.53
N SER A 748 -6.42 16.76 -11.40
CA SER A 748 -5.98 15.93 -10.29
C SER A 748 -6.65 14.59 -10.45
N ALA A 749 -5.91 13.60 -10.93
CA ALA A 749 -6.34 12.22 -10.84
C ALA A 749 -5.81 11.60 -9.55
N ARG A 750 -6.72 11.28 -8.64
CA ARG A 750 -6.56 10.02 -7.91
C ARG A 750 -6.74 8.89 -8.91
N PHE A 751 -5.62 8.58 -9.57
CA PHE A 751 -5.13 7.22 -9.72
C PHE A 751 -6.21 6.17 -9.38
N ARG A 752 -6.92 5.75 -10.43
CA ARG A 752 -8.10 4.86 -10.40
C ARG A 752 -7.76 3.39 -10.62
#